data_AF-A0A4R5W1S3-F1
#
_entry.id   AF-A0A4R5W1S3-F1
#
_cell.length_a   1.000
_cell.length_b   1.000
_cell.length_c   1.000
_cell.angle_alpha   90.00
_cell.angle_beta   90.00
_cell.angle_gamma   90.00
#
_symmetry.space_group_name_H-M   'P 1'
#
loop_
_entity.id
_entity.type
_entity.pdbx_description
1 polymer ?
#
loop_
_entity_poly.entity_id
_entity_poly.type
_entity_poly.pdbx_seq_one_letter_code
_entity_poly.pdbx_strand_id
1 'polypeptide(L)'
;MVTPGTPAAPGVPQIISIAPGTLDAAITFSAPAAAGSSQIISYNGACTDGQFNYFGISTSPTTAIFITGLSQGISYSCTISATNSELTSANSVATTVTIPILANSSGLPSAPTIGNIIPGNSSATVNFTAPASSGANPIVGYEATCTGTKGVFRIAGVSSPIVVTGLTNGTSYSCNVYANNSQGTSPISANGSVIPSATAPGASTVPSSPQNVSITQGNLSAIIGFSAPNSNGGSPITSYTATCSNGTKTLSGSELTSPIPVTGLAAGITYSCSVVATNIQGMSAASNSVTVNATAIAPNPSSLPTTMVAGPVLASIASDGMTTVVVTLTNADGTLFTDHSIPVTFSSACASANTATITATSNSVNGLAWGVYQPTGCTGTDTISVSAISGLSAATSVTVIGTTSLTSTGALGKALFFDKSLSANGQQSCASCHSPGVYFQAPNSLAVQLGGTSGNAAGFRSAPSVTYAALDTPFRFLSATNSAGTANNGANGKLGTPRGGLMWDGRASDVFVQPTGPLLAPHEMANANSSAVLTKLLNSPSFARFNAVYPGTSSSSNPDTVLGEIATAIGTFESQEASFFPFNSKYDQVLANRASFTAQEANGQQLFFNSNKGGCFGCHTPFSNLHTVQTSPFFTDGSYRVLAVPRNFSLPYNNDSAVQALLTNLGLASLLNGSTLGTPNHSYYDLGFCGPFRTDSLGDAALCGAFRTPGLRNVSMKGAYFHNGIYSTLGQVINFYINRDASPQSIYLTASGTPDIPYNDLPVMYQGNREVRNPFTPIAGGRMTNAEIQDLITFMCTLNDGYDPNNPIAYQQPLQCRNAVRR
;
A
#
# COMPACT_ATOMS: atom_id res chain seq x y z
N MET A 1 57.41 -1.87 8.72
CA MET A 1 56.61 -2.28 7.55
C MET A 1 56.14 -3.69 7.81
N VAL A 2 54.85 -3.86 8.12
CA VAL A 2 54.23 -5.20 8.13
C VAL A 2 53.90 -5.48 6.67
N THR A 3 54.46 -6.55 6.09
CA THR A 3 54.05 -7.03 4.77
C THR A 3 52.54 -7.33 4.82
N PRO A 4 51.70 -6.74 3.95
CA PRO A 4 50.29 -7.11 3.89
C PRO A 4 50.18 -8.61 3.67
N GLY A 5 49.43 -9.30 4.53
CA GLY A 5 49.16 -10.72 4.34
C GLY A 5 48.49 -10.93 2.98
N THR A 6 48.85 -12.02 2.30
CA THR A 6 48.20 -12.40 1.04
C THR A 6 46.69 -12.56 1.27
N PRO A 7 45.81 -11.92 0.46
CA PRO A 7 44.37 -12.07 0.55
C PRO A 7 43.95 -13.54 0.60
N ALA A 8 43.08 -13.89 1.55
CA ALA A 8 42.62 -15.25 1.76
C ALA A 8 41.09 -15.29 1.78
N ALA A 9 40.51 -16.12 0.90
CA ALA A 9 39.07 -16.35 0.86
C ALA A 9 38.57 -17.03 2.15
N PRO A 10 37.29 -16.87 2.50
CA PRO A 10 36.66 -17.70 3.52
C PRO A 10 36.73 -19.19 3.15
N GLY A 11 36.64 -20.05 4.16
CA GLY A 11 36.37 -21.47 3.94
C GLY A 11 35.00 -21.69 3.30
N VAL A 12 34.74 -22.91 2.85
CA VAL A 12 33.47 -23.26 2.17
C VAL A 12 32.36 -23.52 3.21
N PRO A 13 31.23 -22.79 3.18
CA PRO A 13 30.09 -23.06 4.04
C PRO A 13 29.45 -24.42 3.73
N GLN A 14 28.71 -24.98 4.68
CA GLN A 14 28.06 -26.29 4.51
C GLN A 14 26.54 -26.15 4.53
N ILE A 15 25.86 -26.73 3.56
CA ILE A 15 24.40 -26.82 3.55
C ILE A 15 23.98 -27.83 4.62
N ILE A 16 23.14 -27.40 5.57
CA ILE A 16 22.56 -28.27 6.60
C ILE A 16 21.29 -28.94 6.06
N SER A 17 20.40 -28.15 5.47
CA SER A 17 19.19 -28.66 4.82
C SER A 17 18.67 -27.67 3.78
N ILE A 18 17.88 -28.18 2.84
CA ILE A 18 17.10 -27.36 1.92
C ILE A 18 15.63 -27.74 2.11
N ALA A 19 14.85 -26.83 2.67
CA ALA A 19 13.40 -27.02 2.82
C ALA A 19 12.71 -26.51 1.54
N PRO A 20 12.05 -27.38 0.75
CA PRO A 20 11.28 -26.94 -0.40
C PRO A 20 10.04 -26.17 0.06
N GLY A 21 9.83 -24.99 -0.51
CA GLY A 21 8.58 -24.25 -0.41
C GLY A 21 7.72 -24.46 -1.66
N THR A 22 6.90 -23.46 -2.01
CA THR A 22 5.91 -23.60 -3.09
C THR A 22 6.43 -23.15 -4.46
N LEU A 23 7.32 -22.16 -4.48
CA LEU A 23 8.06 -21.65 -5.65
C LEU A 23 9.46 -21.14 -5.21
N ASP A 24 9.93 -21.67 -4.10
CA ASP A 24 11.14 -21.26 -3.42
C ASP A 24 11.76 -22.43 -2.65
N ALA A 25 13.01 -22.26 -2.25
CA ALA A 25 13.72 -23.21 -1.41
C ALA A 25 14.49 -22.44 -0.33
N ALA A 26 14.31 -22.83 0.93
CA ALA A 26 15.04 -22.26 2.05
C ALA A 26 16.29 -23.10 2.34
N ILE A 27 17.47 -22.55 2.05
CA ILE A 27 18.77 -23.16 2.33
C ILE A 27 19.18 -22.76 3.75
N THR A 28 19.22 -23.74 4.65
CA THR A 28 19.88 -23.58 5.95
C THR A 28 21.31 -24.10 5.86
N PHE A 29 22.24 -23.42 6.51
CA PHE A 29 23.67 -23.67 6.35
C PHE A 29 24.44 -23.33 7.63
N SER A 30 25.66 -23.84 7.73
CA SER A 30 26.62 -23.43 8.76
C SER A 30 27.73 -22.58 8.15
N ALA A 31 28.15 -21.54 8.88
CA ALA A 31 29.34 -20.76 8.53
C ALA A 31 30.59 -21.65 8.37
N PRO A 32 31.55 -21.26 7.52
CA PRO A 32 32.82 -21.95 7.41
C PRO A 32 33.69 -21.75 8.65
N ALA A 33 34.57 -22.71 8.93
CA ALA A 33 35.45 -22.68 10.10
C ALA A 33 36.51 -21.55 10.06
N ALA A 34 36.81 -21.00 8.88
CA ALA A 34 37.76 -19.90 8.69
C ALA A 34 37.11 -18.77 7.87
N ALA A 35 37.22 -17.54 8.34
CA ALA A 35 36.73 -16.35 7.63
C ALA A 35 37.70 -15.83 6.54
N GLY A 36 38.93 -16.35 6.50
CA GLY A 36 39.98 -15.88 5.60
C GLY A 36 40.72 -14.67 6.18
N SER A 37 41.11 -13.72 5.33
CA SER A 37 41.84 -12.50 5.72
C SER A 37 40.97 -11.45 6.42
N SER A 38 39.64 -11.50 6.27
CA SER A 38 38.70 -10.56 6.90
C SER A 38 37.34 -11.22 7.24
N GLN A 39 36.49 -10.51 7.98
CA GLN A 39 35.18 -11.02 8.38
C GLN A 39 34.28 -11.32 7.18
N ILE A 40 33.52 -12.41 7.25
CA ILE A 40 32.51 -12.76 6.25
C ILE A 40 31.39 -11.71 6.30
N ILE A 41 31.08 -11.13 5.14
CA ILE A 41 30.06 -10.09 4.96
C ILE A 41 28.79 -10.62 4.28
N SER A 42 28.88 -11.72 3.53
CA SER A 42 27.72 -12.36 2.94
C SER A 42 27.90 -13.86 2.71
N TYR A 43 26.77 -14.53 2.58
CA TYR A 43 26.61 -15.89 2.12
C TYR A 43 25.70 -15.88 0.89
N ASN A 44 26.14 -16.50 -0.18
CA ASN A 44 25.43 -16.48 -1.46
C ASN A 44 24.95 -17.89 -1.77
N GLY A 45 23.64 -18.08 -1.81
CA GLY A 45 23.01 -19.33 -2.25
C GLY A 45 22.71 -19.26 -3.74
N ALA A 46 22.95 -20.35 -4.46
CA ALA A 46 22.60 -20.48 -5.87
C ALA A 46 21.90 -21.83 -6.10
N CYS A 47 20.83 -21.86 -6.88
CA CYS A 47 20.19 -23.08 -7.36
C CYS A 47 20.08 -23.05 -8.89
N THR A 48 20.19 -24.21 -9.55
CA THR A 48 20.02 -24.33 -11.00
C THR A 48 19.23 -25.58 -11.37
N ASP A 49 18.39 -25.48 -12.40
CA ASP A 49 17.73 -26.60 -13.07
C ASP A 49 18.51 -27.11 -14.30
N GLY A 50 19.72 -26.58 -14.53
CA GLY A 50 20.54 -26.85 -15.71
C GLY A 50 20.28 -25.88 -16.88
N GLN A 51 19.24 -25.05 -16.81
CA GLN A 51 18.90 -24.05 -17.82
C GLN A 51 19.01 -22.60 -17.28
N PHE A 52 18.52 -22.38 -16.05
CA PHE A 52 18.53 -21.09 -15.37
C PHE A 52 19.24 -21.17 -14.02
N ASN A 53 19.74 -20.02 -13.55
CA ASN A 53 20.38 -19.87 -12.25
C ASN A 53 19.56 -18.92 -11.38
N TYR A 54 19.31 -19.32 -10.15
CA TYR A 54 18.51 -18.61 -9.15
C TYR A 54 19.40 -18.30 -7.95
N PHE A 55 19.29 -17.10 -7.39
CA PHE A 55 20.21 -16.62 -6.36
C PHE A 55 19.47 -16.08 -5.14
N GLY A 56 20.13 -16.18 -3.99
CA GLY A 56 19.70 -15.56 -2.75
C GLY A 56 20.92 -15.21 -1.89
N ILE A 57 20.77 -14.22 -1.02
CA ILE A 57 21.87 -13.71 -0.19
C ILE A 57 21.42 -13.65 1.26
N SER A 58 22.31 -14.00 2.18
CA SER A 58 22.17 -13.74 3.61
C SER A 58 23.43 -13.07 4.15
N THR A 59 23.29 -12.12 5.08
CA THR A 59 24.41 -11.53 5.82
C THR A 59 24.68 -12.23 7.15
N SER A 60 23.86 -13.23 7.50
CA SER A 60 23.97 -13.99 8.75
C SER A 60 23.94 -15.50 8.50
N PRO A 61 24.82 -16.28 9.17
CA PRO A 61 24.80 -17.75 9.05
C PRO A 61 23.64 -18.41 9.82
N THR A 62 22.89 -17.66 10.64
CA THR A 62 21.72 -18.18 11.36
C THR A 62 20.42 -17.97 10.61
N THR A 63 20.44 -17.21 9.51
CA THR A 63 19.26 -16.93 8.69
C THR A 63 19.31 -17.78 7.42
N ALA A 64 18.24 -18.52 7.15
CA ALA A 64 18.13 -19.30 5.92
C ALA A 64 18.19 -18.37 4.69
N ILE A 65 18.86 -18.83 3.62
CA ILE A 65 18.83 -18.16 2.31
C ILE A 65 17.64 -18.68 1.53
N PHE A 66 16.72 -17.80 1.17
CA PHE A 66 15.58 -18.14 0.32
C PHE A 66 15.96 -17.96 -1.15
N ILE A 67 15.87 -19.03 -1.91
CA ILE A 67 16.02 -19.02 -3.37
C ILE A 67 14.61 -19.03 -3.96
N THR A 68 14.19 -17.90 -4.54
CA THR A 68 12.82 -17.70 -5.05
C THR A 68 12.77 -17.80 -6.57
N GLY A 69 11.55 -17.95 -7.12
CA GLY A 69 11.35 -18.06 -8.57
C GLY A 69 11.52 -19.49 -9.12
N LEU A 70 11.55 -20.48 -8.23
CA LEU A 70 11.63 -21.90 -8.59
C LEU A 70 10.26 -22.40 -9.10
N SER A 71 10.30 -23.41 -9.97
CA SER A 71 9.12 -24.02 -10.58
C SER A 71 8.78 -25.35 -9.91
N GLN A 72 7.49 -25.60 -9.70
CA GLN A 72 7.00 -26.86 -9.14
C GLN A 72 7.30 -28.04 -10.06
N GLY A 73 7.62 -29.19 -9.48
CA GLY A 73 7.98 -30.41 -10.20
C GLY A 73 9.38 -30.43 -10.78
N ILE A 74 10.15 -29.34 -10.62
CA ILE A 74 11.54 -29.27 -11.08
C ILE A 74 12.49 -29.53 -9.92
N SER A 75 13.51 -30.34 -10.19
CA SER A 75 14.63 -30.57 -9.28
C SER A 75 15.73 -29.54 -9.55
N TYR A 76 16.17 -28.88 -8.49
CA TYR A 76 17.20 -27.87 -8.51
C TYR A 76 18.45 -28.36 -7.79
N SER A 77 19.62 -28.14 -8.38
CA SER A 77 20.93 -28.37 -7.77
C SER A 77 21.40 -27.08 -7.11
N CYS A 78 21.54 -27.08 -5.78
CA CYS A 78 21.82 -25.87 -5.01
C CYS A 78 23.18 -25.89 -4.31
N THR A 79 23.88 -24.77 -4.30
CA THR A 79 25.19 -24.55 -3.67
C THR A 79 25.19 -23.28 -2.82
N ILE A 80 26.12 -23.17 -1.87
CA ILE A 80 26.36 -21.96 -1.10
C ILE A 80 27.84 -21.58 -1.09
N SER A 81 28.15 -20.28 -1.10
CA SER A 81 29.49 -19.73 -0.90
C SER A 81 29.48 -18.61 0.16
N ALA A 82 30.65 -18.26 0.72
CA ALA A 82 30.82 -17.13 1.63
C ALA A 82 31.78 -16.09 1.04
N THR A 83 31.48 -14.81 1.28
CA THR A 83 32.27 -13.67 0.78
C THR A 83 32.75 -12.84 1.97
N ASN A 84 34.05 -12.53 2.01
CA ASN A 84 34.59 -11.48 2.88
C ASN A 84 34.87 -10.22 2.06
N SER A 85 35.50 -9.20 2.65
CA SER A 85 35.75 -7.93 1.96
C SER A 85 36.71 -8.03 0.77
N GLU A 86 37.37 -9.17 0.56
CA GLU A 86 38.42 -9.34 -0.44
C GLU A 86 38.08 -10.43 -1.47
N LEU A 87 37.58 -11.58 -1.03
CA LEU A 87 37.41 -12.78 -1.85
C LEU A 87 36.15 -13.58 -1.47
N THR A 88 35.69 -14.42 -2.41
CA THR A 88 34.60 -15.39 -2.21
C THR A 88 35.16 -16.81 -2.17
N SER A 89 34.64 -17.63 -1.27
CA SER A 89 34.99 -19.05 -1.14
C SER A 89 34.60 -19.84 -2.40
N ALA A 90 35.14 -21.05 -2.55
CA ALA A 90 34.54 -22.02 -3.46
C ALA A 90 33.09 -22.34 -3.03
N ASN A 91 32.29 -22.84 -3.98
CA ASN A 91 30.93 -23.32 -3.72
C ASN A 91 30.96 -24.59 -2.87
N SER A 92 29.95 -24.77 -2.02
CA SER A 92 29.68 -26.02 -1.33
C SER A 92 29.44 -27.16 -2.33
N VAL A 93 29.50 -28.39 -1.82
CA VAL A 93 28.94 -29.54 -2.54
C VAL A 93 27.47 -29.22 -2.86
N ALA A 94 27.05 -29.55 -4.09
CA ALA A 94 25.71 -29.28 -4.54
C ALA A 94 24.71 -30.27 -3.91
N THR A 95 23.60 -29.74 -3.38
CA THR A 95 22.51 -30.52 -2.79
C THR A 95 21.26 -30.31 -3.63
N THR A 96 20.59 -31.40 -4.00
CA THR A 96 19.38 -31.34 -4.84
C THR A 96 18.14 -31.12 -3.98
N VAL A 97 17.23 -30.25 -4.43
CA VAL A 97 15.88 -30.08 -3.89
C VAL A 97 14.86 -30.20 -5.01
N THR A 98 13.75 -30.90 -4.78
CA THR A 98 12.63 -30.93 -5.75
C THR A 98 11.47 -30.14 -5.17
N ILE A 99 10.98 -29.17 -5.93
CA ILE A 99 9.80 -28.40 -5.52
C ILE A 99 8.57 -29.29 -5.71
N PRO A 100 7.79 -29.59 -4.65
CA PRO A 100 6.68 -30.52 -4.75
C PRO A 100 5.59 -29.97 -5.69
N ILE A 101 5.06 -30.85 -6.55
CA ILE A 101 3.82 -30.57 -7.27
C ILE A 101 2.69 -30.68 -6.25
N LEU A 102 2.02 -29.58 -5.93
CA LEU A 102 0.86 -29.62 -5.05
C LEU A 102 -0.31 -30.29 -5.79
N ALA A 103 -0.80 -31.40 -5.24
CA ALA A 103 -1.93 -32.17 -5.76
C ALA A 103 -3.27 -31.45 -5.54
N ASN A 104 -3.45 -30.26 -6.10
CA ASN A 104 -4.76 -29.67 -6.35
C ASN A 104 -4.62 -28.63 -7.47
N SER A 105 -4.92 -29.05 -8.70
CA SER A 105 -4.72 -28.29 -9.94
C SER A 105 -5.61 -27.05 -10.11
N SER A 106 -6.47 -26.72 -9.14
CA SER A 106 -7.32 -25.52 -9.19
C SER A 106 -6.79 -24.33 -8.38
N GLY A 107 -5.94 -24.55 -7.38
CA GLY A 107 -5.51 -23.51 -6.44
C GLY A 107 -6.62 -22.95 -5.52
N LEU A 108 -7.88 -23.35 -5.71
CA LEU A 108 -9.06 -22.90 -4.95
C LEU A 108 -9.16 -23.60 -3.58
N PRO A 109 -9.82 -22.98 -2.58
CA PRO A 109 -10.14 -23.68 -1.35
C PRO A 109 -11.11 -24.84 -1.62
N SER A 110 -11.06 -25.86 -0.78
CA SER A 110 -12.15 -26.85 -0.71
C SER A 110 -13.44 -26.22 -0.17
N ALA A 111 -14.60 -26.89 -0.30
CA ALA A 111 -15.85 -26.34 0.21
C ALA A 111 -15.83 -26.21 1.75
N PRO A 112 -16.34 -25.12 2.33
CA PRO A 112 -16.65 -25.05 3.76
C PRO A 112 -17.67 -26.11 4.16
N THR A 113 -17.69 -26.50 5.43
CA THR A 113 -18.73 -27.39 5.96
C THR A 113 -19.73 -26.56 6.75
N ILE A 114 -20.99 -26.53 6.33
CA ILE A 114 -22.04 -25.80 7.04
C ILE A 114 -22.36 -26.50 8.36
N GLY A 115 -22.47 -25.72 9.44
CA GLY A 115 -22.89 -26.14 10.77
C GLY A 115 -24.38 -25.88 10.99
N ASN A 116 -24.76 -25.48 12.21
CA ASN A 116 -26.13 -25.10 12.52
C ASN A 116 -26.48 -23.70 11.99
N ILE A 117 -27.69 -23.55 11.45
CA ILE A 117 -28.25 -22.25 11.08
C ILE A 117 -29.28 -21.85 12.14
N ILE A 118 -29.04 -20.75 12.83
CA ILE A 118 -29.88 -20.27 13.92
C ILE A 118 -30.86 -19.22 13.35
N PRO A 119 -32.18 -19.42 13.43
CA PRO A 119 -33.15 -18.43 12.95
C PRO A 119 -33.14 -17.18 13.85
N GLY A 120 -33.22 -16.01 13.23
CA GLY A 120 -33.40 -14.71 13.90
C GLY A 120 -34.61 -13.94 13.36
N ASN A 121 -34.87 -12.77 13.92
CA ASN A 121 -35.88 -11.86 13.38
C ASN A 121 -35.36 -11.25 12.06
N SER A 122 -36.01 -11.58 10.95
CA SER A 122 -35.62 -11.17 9.61
C SER A 122 -34.16 -11.49 9.25
N SER A 123 -33.61 -12.54 9.85
CA SER A 123 -32.20 -12.91 9.73
C SER A 123 -31.97 -14.40 10.02
N ALA A 124 -30.79 -14.89 9.65
CA ALA A 124 -30.30 -16.22 10.01
C ALA A 124 -28.79 -16.19 10.26
N THR A 125 -28.35 -16.76 11.37
CA THR A 125 -26.92 -16.90 11.70
C THR A 125 -26.43 -18.25 11.18
N VAL A 126 -25.58 -18.22 10.15
CA VAL A 126 -25.01 -19.40 9.48
C VAL A 126 -23.66 -19.72 10.11
N ASN A 127 -23.61 -20.76 10.94
CA ASN A 127 -22.35 -21.31 11.45
C ASN A 127 -21.75 -22.27 10.41
N PHE A 128 -20.43 -22.32 10.31
CA PHE A 128 -19.70 -23.23 9.44
C PHE A 128 -18.27 -23.46 9.95
N THR A 129 -17.63 -24.53 9.50
CA THR A 129 -16.19 -24.72 9.68
C THR A 129 -15.46 -24.40 8.39
N ALA A 130 -14.24 -23.89 8.52
CA ALA A 130 -13.37 -23.62 7.39
C ALA A 130 -13.16 -24.88 6.52
N PRO A 131 -12.91 -24.70 5.21
CA PRO A 131 -12.46 -25.75 4.31
C PRO A 131 -11.32 -26.60 4.88
N ALA A 132 -11.35 -27.91 4.63
CA ALA A 132 -10.28 -28.84 5.03
C ALA A 132 -8.93 -28.50 4.37
N SER A 133 -8.96 -27.83 3.23
CA SER A 133 -7.81 -27.24 2.55
C SER A 133 -8.15 -25.84 2.06
N SER A 134 -7.25 -24.90 2.30
CA SER A 134 -7.29 -23.54 1.75
C SER A 134 -6.88 -23.48 0.27
N GLY A 135 -6.51 -24.61 -0.35
CA GLY A 135 -5.88 -24.62 -1.67
C GLY A 135 -4.45 -24.09 -1.60
N ALA A 136 -4.01 -23.38 -2.65
CA ALA A 136 -2.64 -22.87 -2.76
C ALA A 136 -2.39 -21.56 -2.01
N ASN A 137 -3.45 -20.87 -1.55
CA ASN A 137 -3.38 -19.58 -0.87
C ASN A 137 -4.27 -19.55 0.39
N PRO A 138 -3.96 -18.71 1.39
CA PRO A 138 -4.80 -18.55 2.58
C PRO A 138 -6.23 -18.12 2.22
N ILE A 139 -7.20 -18.58 3.01
CA ILE A 139 -8.59 -18.14 2.87
C ILE A 139 -8.67 -16.68 3.34
N VAL A 140 -9.20 -15.81 2.48
CA VAL A 140 -9.30 -14.36 2.73
C VAL A 140 -10.74 -13.93 3.08
N GLY A 141 -11.72 -14.82 2.90
CA GLY A 141 -13.10 -14.55 3.28
C GLY A 141 -14.05 -15.66 2.86
N TYR A 142 -15.31 -15.46 3.22
CA TYR A 142 -16.43 -16.36 2.98
C TYR A 142 -17.63 -15.54 2.52
N GLU A 143 -18.58 -16.18 1.82
CA GLU A 143 -19.90 -15.60 1.56
C GLU A 143 -20.97 -16.62 1.89
N ALA A 144 -21.96 -16.21 2.71
CA ALA A 144 -23.16 -16.98 2.97
C ALA A 144 -24.28 -16.49 2.06
N THR A 145 -24.91 -17.42 1.33
CA THR A 145 -26.06 -17.15 0.46
C THR A 145 -27.28 -17.88 1.01
N CYS A 146 -28.37 -17.17 1.28
CA CYS A 146 -29.68 -17.76 1.63
C CYS A 146 -30.71 -17.47 0.53
N THR A 147 -31.31 -18.52 -0.04
CA THR A 147 -32.26 -18.44 -1.15
C THR A 147 -33.64 -18.93 -0.72
N GLY A 148 -34.67 -18.12 -0.96
CA GLY A 148 -36.07 -18.47 -0.69
C GLY A 148 -37.02 -17.88 -1.72
N THR A 149 -38.32 -18.10 -1.57
CA THR A 149 -39.35 -17.61 -2.51
C THR A 149 -39.45 -16.08 -2.59
N LYS A 150 -38.83 -15.37 -1.63
CA LYS A 150 -38.79 -13.91 -1.53
C LYS A 150 -37.46 -13.28 -2.01
N GLY A 151 -36.52 -14.09 -2.50
CA GLY A 151 -35.26 -13.59 -3.07
C GLY A 151 -34.02 -14.37 -2.63
N VAL A 152 -32.87 -13.87 -3.09
CA VAL A 152 -31.53 -14.39 -2.79
C VAL A 152 -30.78 -13.33 -2.00
N PHE A 153 -30.31 -13.69 -0.81
CA PHE A 153 -29.62 -12.79 0.13
C PHE A 153 -28.18 -13.28 0.31
N ARG A 154 -27.20 -12.39 0.10
CA ARG A 154 -25.76 -12.71 0.10
C ARG A 154 -25.03 -11.79 1.06
N ILE A 155 -24.32 -12.35 2.02
CA ILE A 155 -23.52 -11.59 2.99
C ILE A 155 -22.12 -12.19 3.06
N ALA A 156 -21.10 -11.33 2.90
CA ALA A 156 -19.70 -11.72 3.05
C ALA A 156 -19.23 -11.61 4.51
N GLY A 157 -18.26 -12.42 4.89
CA GLY A 157 -17.60 -12.37 6.20
C GLY A 157 -16.19 -12.96 6.14
N VAL A 158 -15.40 -12.74 7.19
CA VAL A 158 -14.00 -13.23 7.24
C VAL A 158 -13.85 -14.51 8.08
N SER A 159 -14.88 -14.90 8.82
CA SER A 159 -14.91 -16.11 9.65
C SER A 159 -16.36 -16.56 9.92
N SER A 160 -16.53 -17.73 10.53
CA SER A 160 -17.84 -18.20 11.02
C SER A 160 -18.15 -17.61 12.40
N PRO A 161 -19.41 -17.24 12.70
CA PRO A 161 -20.58 -17.33 11.82
C PRO A 161 -20.78 -16.09 10.93
N ILE A 162 -21.57 -16.26 9.85
CA ILE A 162 -22.07 -15.14 9.04
C ILE A 162 -23.57 -14.95 9.33
N VAL A 163 -23.97 -13.71 9.64
CA VAL A 163 -25.39 -13.35 9.84
C VAL A 163 -25.97 -12.83 8.53
N VAL A 164 -26.89 -13.59 7.94
CA VAL A 164 -27.62 -13.19 6.74
C VAL A 164 -28.87 -12.41 7.15
N THR A 165 -28.93 -11.13 6.77
CA THR A 165 -30.02 -10.20 7.13
C THR A 165 -30.94 -9.91 5.95
N GLY A 166 -32.11 -9.33 6.21
CA GLY A 166 -33.11 -8.98 5.19
C GLY A 166 -34.07 -10.12 4.82
N LEU A 167 -34.02 -11.23 5.56
CA LEU A 167 -34.90 -12.37 5.34
C LEU A 167 -36.34 -12.05 5.78
N THR A 168 -37.33 -12.72 5.21
CA THR A 168 -38.74 -12.58 5.62
C THR A 168 -39.11 -13.64 6.65
N ASN A 169 -39.60 -13.23 7.82
CA ASN A 169 -40.09 -14.16 8.85
C ASN A 169 -41.19 -15.09 8.32
N GLY A 170 -41.17 -16.36 8.76
CA GLY A 170 -42.09 -17.40 8.32
C GLY A 170 -41.82 -17.96 6.92
N THR A 171 -40.83 -17.43 6.18
CA THR A 171 -40.43 -17.96 4.87
C THR A 171 -39.24 -18.90 5.02
N SER A 172 -39.28 -20.08 4.39
CA SER A 172 -38.13 -21.00 4.38
C SER A 172 -37.06 -20.54 3.40
N TYR A 173 -35.81 -20.57 3.85
CA TYR A 173 -34.61 -20.28 3.06
C TYR A 173 -33.65 -21.46 3.09
N SER A 174 -33.04 -21.75 1.94
CA SER A 174 -31.92 -22.67 1.78
C SER A 174 -30.62 -21.88 1.75
N CYS A 175 -29.73 -22.09 2.72
CA CYS A 175 -28.46 -21.38 2.86
C CYS A 175 -27.24 -22.26 2.58
N ASN A 176 -26.22 -21.69 1.94
CA ASN A 176 -24.90 -22.30 1.74
C ASN A 176 -23.78 -21.27 1.94
N VAL A 177 -22.55 -21.75 2.09
CA VAL A 177 -21.35 -20.93 2.27
C VAL A 177 -20.26 -21.38 1.32
N TYR A 178 -19.50 -20.45 0.73
CA TYR A 178 -18.24 -20.73 0.06
C TYR A 178 -17.10 -19.93 0.65
N ALA A 179 -15.88 -20.41 0.48
CA ALA A 179 -14.65 -19.74 0.87
C ALA A 179 -13.97 -19.13 -0.35
N ASN A 180 -13.26 -18.03 -0.14
CA ASN A 180 -12.47 -17.33 -1.16
C ASN A 180 -11.01 -17.32 -0.74
N ASN A 181 -10.11 -17.61 -1.68
CA ASN A 181 -8.71 -17.24 -1.59
C ASN A 181 -8.34 -16.39 -2.82
N SER A 182 -7.07 -15.99 -2.93
CA SER A 182 -6.62 -15.18 -4.06
C SER A 182 -6.65 -15.88 -5.42
N GLN A 183 -6.89 -17.21 -5.49
CA GLN A 183 -7.13 -17.93 -6.75
C GLN A 183 -8.62 -17.94 -7.15
N GLY A 184 -9.52 -17.70 -6.20
CA GLY A 184 -10.94 -17.63 -6.46
C GLY A 184 -11.78 -18.33 -5.39
N THR A 185 -12.99 -18.69 -5.79
CA THR A 185 -14.04 -19.19 -4.91
C THR A 185 -14.09 -20.71 -4.89
N SER A 186 -14.21 -21.29 -3.70
CA SER A 186 -14.43 -22.73 -3.51
C SER A 186 -15.76 -23.18 -4.11
N PRO A 187 -15.97 -24.49 -4.29
CA PRO A 187 -17.33 -25.03 -4.36
C PRO A 187 -18.14 -24.62 -3.12
N ILE A 188 -19.46 -24.46 -3.27
CA ILE A 188 -20.36 -24.16 -2.16
C ILE A 188 -20.47 -25.35 -1.20
N SER A 189 -20.71 -25.07 0.09
CA SER A 189 -21.07 -26.07 1.07
C SER A 189 -22.36 -26.80 0.69
N ALA A 190 -22.66 -27.90 1.40
CA ALA A 190 -24.03 -28.41 1.41
C ALA A 190 -25.03 -27.32 1.85
N ASN A 191 -26.27 -27.44 1.39
CA ASN A 191 -27.35 -26.52 1.78
C ASN A 191 -27.91 -26.88 3.16
N GLY A 192 -28.15 -25.88 4.00
CA GLY A 192 -28.95 -25.99 5.24
C GLY A 192 -30.24 -25.17 5.12
N SER A 193 -31.33 -25.59 5.76
CA SER A 193 -32.61 -24.87 5.73
C SER A 193 -32.86 -24.09 7.02
N VAL A 194 -33.49 -22.91 6.91
CA VAL A 194 -33.90 -22.08 8.04
C VAL A 194 -35.23 -21.40 7.76
N ILE A 195 -36.04 -21.20 8.82
CA ILE A 195 -37.24 -20.36 8.78
C ILE A 195 -37.05 -19.24 9.81
N PRO A 196 -36.71 -18.01 9.38
CA PRO A 196 -36.60 -16.86 10.27
C PRO A 196 -37.91 -16.61 11.02
N SER A 197 -37.84 -16.15 12.26
CA SER A 197 -39.03 -15.89 13.08
C SER A 197 -38.81 -14.68 13.98
N ALA A 198 -39.84 -13.83 14.09
CA ALA A 198 -39.87 -12.70 15.01
C ALA A 198 -39.80 -13.14 16.48
N THR A 199 -40.13 -14.41 16.79
CA THR A 199 -40.12 -14.99 18.13
C THR A 199 -39.01 -16.03 18.33
N ALA A 200 -38.04 -16.12 17.41
CA ALA A 200 -36.92 -17.05 17.55
C ALA A 200 -36.10 -16.72 18.81
N PRO A 201 -35.64 -17.74 19.58
CA PRO A 201 -34.68 -17.53 20.65
C PRO A 201 -33.39 -16.92 20.07
N GLY A 202 -33.17 -15.63 20.29
CA GLY A 202 -32.08 -14.87 19.68
C GLY A 202 -32.48 -13.60 18.91
N ALA A 203 -33.75 -13.18 18.93
CA ALA A 203 -34.10 -11.81 18.51
C ALA A 203 -33.38 -10.80 19.43
N SER A 204 -32.50 -9.98 18.86
CA SER A 204 -31.76 -9.02 19.67
C SER A 204 -32.68 -7.99 20.32
N THR A 205 -32.50 -7.74 21.60
CA THR A 205 -33.11 -6.67 22.40
C THR A 205 -32.05 -5.62 22.75
N VAL A 206 -32.43 -4.50 23.38
CA VAL A 206 -31.45 -3.61 24.02
C VAL A 206 -30.66 -4.36 25.12
N PRO A 207 -29.43 -3.94 25.47
CA PRO A 207 -28.66 -4.56 26.55
C PRO A 207 -29.36 -4.37 27.91
N SER A 208 -29.02 -5.21 28.90
CA SER A 208 -29.34 -4.89 30.29
C SER A 208 -28.48 -3.71 30.80
N SER A 209 -28.81 -3.12 31.96
CA SER A 209 -28.01 -2.03 32.51
C SER A 209 -26.57 -2.48 32.86
N PRO A 210 -25.55 -1.62 32.71
CA PRO A 210 -24.21 -1.83 33.27
C PRO A 210 -24.23 -2.00 34.79
N GLN A 211 -23.32 -2.81 35.33
CA GLN A 211 -23.30 -3.23 36.74
C GLN A 211 -22.06 -2.72 37.47
N ASN A 212 -22.07 -2.76 38.81
CA ASN A 212 -20.93 -2.41 39.66
C ASN A 212 -20.31 -1.03 39.36
N VAL A 213 -21.15 -0.03 39.16
CA VAL A 213 -20.67 1.33 38.87
C VAL A 213 -19.92 1.88 40.07
N SER A 214 -18.69 2.31 39.83
CA SER A 214 -17.78 2.90 40.80
C SER A 214 -17.24 4.22 40.26
N ILE A 215 -16.71 5.05 41.15
CA ILE A 215 -16.18 6.36 40.78
C ILE A 215 -14.81 6.54 41.39
N THR A 216 -13.82 6.82 40.55
CA THR A 216 -12.50 7.29 40.97
C THR A 216 -12.43 8.78 40.70
N GLN A 217 -12.23 9.55 41.75
CA GLN A 217 -12.18 11.00 41.66
C GLN A 217 -10.88 11.45 41.00
N GLY A 218 -10.99 12.31 39.97
CA GLY A 218 -9.87 12.97 39.30
C GLY A 218 -9.86 14.49 39.53
N ASN A 219 -8.83 15.16 39.02
CA ASN A 219 -8.71 16.61 39.12
C ASN A 219 -9.74 17.29 38.19
N LEU A 220 -10.83 17.82 38.76
CA LEU A 220 -11.97 18.38 38.00
C LEU A 220 -12.60 17.38 37.01
N SER A 221 -12.47 16.09 37.31
CA SER A 221 -12.97 14.98 36.50
C SER A 221 -13.40 13.81 37.38
N ALA A 222 -14.17 12.90 36.81
CA ALA A 222 -14.50 11.62 37.43
C ALA A 222 -14.23 10.50 36.44
N ILE A 223 -13.57 9.45 36.89
CA ILE A 223 -13.33 8.23 36.13
C ILE A 223 -14.37 7.21 36.59
N ILE A 224 -15.33 6.90 35.72
CA ILE A 224 -16.48 6.04 36.03
C ILE A 224 -16.13 4.60 35.67
N GLY A 225 -15.85 3.79 36.69
CA GLY A 225 -15.66 2.35 36.54
C GLY A 225 -17.00 1.62 36.50
N PHE A 226 -17.09 0.54 35.74
CA PHE A 226 -18.27 -0.34 35.72
C PHE A 226 -17.88 -1.72 35.18
N SER A 227 -18.79 -2.67 35.36
CA SER A 227 -18.76 -3.97 34.69
C SER A 227 -19.84 -4.03 33.62
N ALA A 228 -19.55 -4.78 32.54
CA ALA A 228 -20.45 -4.93 31.42
C ALA A 228 -21.84 -5.46 31.87
N PRO A 229 -22.91 -5.16 31.13
CA PRO A 229 -24.23 -5.73 31.33
C PRO A 229 -24.21 -7.26 31.40
N ASN A 230 -25.04 -7.83 32.27
CA ASN A 230 -25.25 -9.28 32.33
C ASN A 230 -25.76 -9.88 31.01
N SER A 231 -26.42 -9.07 30.17
CA SER A 231 -26.80 -9.42 28.81
C SER A 231 -26.56 -8.24 27.87
N ASN A 232 -25.93 -8.50 26.72
CA ASN A 232 -25.82 -7.55 25.61
C ASN A 232 -27.09 -7.50 24.74
N GLY A 233 -28.15 -8.21 25.13
CA GLY A 233 -29.39 -8.28 24.37
C GLY A 233 -29.22 -8.98 23.02
N GLY A 234 -28.21 -9.82 22.81
CA GLY A 234 -28.02 -10.56 21.57
C GLY A 234 -27.36 -9.76 20.42
N SER A 235 -27.07 -8.47 20.61
CA SER A 235 -26.25 -7.67 19.69
C SER A 235 -25.01 -7.09 20.40
N PRO A 236 -23.85 -6.95 19.72
CA PRO A 236 -22.66 -6.36 20.32
C PRO A 236 -22.94 -4.96 20.89
N ILE A 237 -22.38 -4.67 22.07
CA ILE A 237 -22.44 -3.33 22.66
C ILE A 237 -21.49 -2.44 21.86
N THR A 238 -22.03 -1.37 21.29
CA THR A 238 -21.33 -0.41 20.42
C THR A 238 -20.81 0.82 21.15
N SER A 239 -21.30 1.10 22.36
CA SER A 239 -20.77 2.14 23.25
C SER A 239 -21.32 2.00 24.67
N TYR A 240 -20.59 2.59 25.63
CA TYR A 240 -21.11 2.95 26.94
C TYR A 240 -21.07 4.47 27.09
N THR A 241 -22.10 5.05 27.70
CA THR A 241 -22.16 6.49 27.98
C THR A 241 -22.34 6.70 29.46
N ALA A 242 -21.40 7.41 30.09
CA ALA A 242 -21.52 7.85 31.48
C ALA A 242 -21.99 9.29 31.53
N THR A 243 -23.01 9.56 32.34
CA THR A 243 -23.65 10.88 32.47
C THR A 243 -23.61 11.31 33.92
N CYS A 244 -22.95 12.43 34.22
CA CYS A 244 -22.87 13.08 35.53
C CYS A 244 -23.67 14.39 35.54
N SER A 245 -24.62 14.52 36.46
CA SER A 245 -25.46 15.72 36.59
C SER A 245 -25.60 16.20 38.03
N ASN A 246 -25.66 17.52 38.23
CA ASN A 246 -25.97 18.16 39.51
C ASN A 246 -27.37 18.83 39.52
N GLY A 247 -28.19 18.56 38.49
CA GLY A 247 -29.52 19.17 38.31
C GLY A 247 -29.54 20.46 37.47
N THR A 248 -28.42 21.20 37.36
CA THR A 248 -28.31 22.40 36.51
C THR A 248 -27.34 22.25 35.35
N LYS A 249 -26.37 21.34 35.49
CA LYS A 249 -25.35 21.02 34.48
C LYS A 249 -25.25 19.50 34.35
N THR A 250 -25.29 19.02 33.11
CA THR A 250 -25.11 17.61 32.76
C THR A 250 -23.87 17.48 31.87
N LEU A 251 -22.98 16.59 32.24
CA LEU A 251 -21.72 16.30 31.59
C LEU A 251 -21.69 14.81 31.26
N SER A 252 -21.18 14.44 30.09
CA SER A 252 -21.15 13.04 29.66
C SER A 252 -19.83 12.69 29.00
N GLY A 253 -19.41 11.43 29.13
CA GLY A 253 -18.32 10.81 28.40
C GLY A 253 -18.80 9.50 27.77
N SER A 254 -18.14 9.02 26.71
CA SER A 254 -18.49 7.73 26.09
C SER A 254 -17.24 6.98 25.67
N GLU A 255 -17.20 5.68 25.97
CA GLU A 255 -16.09 4.77 25.66
C GLU A 255 -16.62 3.39 25.26
N LEU A 256 -15.77 2.54 24.67
CA LEU A 256 -16.12 1.15 24.35
C LEU A 256 -15.99 0.21 25.56
N THR A 257 -15.25 0.60 26.59
CA THR A 257 -14.97 -0.22 27.79
C THR A 257 -14.89 0.65 29.05
N SER A 258 -14.98 0.02 30.22
CA SER A 258 -14.71 0.69 31.50
C SER A 258 -13.20 0.93 31.70
N PRO A 259 -12.77 2.06 32.29
CA PRO A 259 -13.62 3.14 32.82
C PRO A 259 -13.88 4.29 31.82
N ILE A 260 -14.95 5.07 32.02
CA ILE A 260 -15.27 6.26 31.22
C ILE A 260 -14.85 7.55 31.96
N PRO A 261 -13.99 8.40 31.38
CA PRO A 261 -13.69 9.71 31.95
C PRO A 261 -14.82 10.72 31.65
N VAL A 262 -15.27 11.43 32.69
CA VAL A 262 -16.18 12.59 32.59
C VAL A 262 -15.44 13.83 33.10
N THR A 263 -15.12 14.75 32.20
CA THR A 263 -14.31 15.95 32.48
C THR A 263 -15.15 17.22 32.58
N GLY A 264 -14.57 18.31 33.10
CA GLY A 264 -15.24 19.61 33.19
C GLY A 264 -16.17 19.75 34.41
N LEU A 265 -15.94 18.93 35.44
CA LEU A 265 -16.62 19.04 36.73
C LEU A 265 -16.12 20.29 37.47
N ALA A 266 -17.03 21.01 38.12
CA ALA A 266 -16.67 22.19 38.92
C ALA A 266 -16.24 21.79 40.33
N ALA A 267 -15.19 22.43 40.84
CA ALA A 267 -14.67 22.20 42.18
C ALA A 267 -15.74 22.45 43.26
N GLY A 268 -15.86 21.55 44.23
CA GLY A 268 -16.78 21.65 45.37
C GLY A 268 -18.25 21.32 45.07
N ILE A 269 -18.57 20.89 43.85
CA ILE A 269 -19.93 20.55 43.43
C ILE A 269 -20.11 19.02 43.37
N THR A 270 -21.19 18.54 43.99
CA THR A 270 -21.56 17.11 43.92
C THR A 270 -22.33 16.81 42.64
N TYR A 271 -21.87 15.83 41.87
CA TYR A 271 -22.54 15.29 40.69
C TYR A 271 -23.00 13.86 40.95
N SER A 272 -24.17 13.50 40.41
CA SER A 272 -24.71 12.13 40.38
C SER A 272 -24.46 11.54 38.99
N CYS A 273 -23.75 10.42 38.93
CA CYS A 273 -23.26 9.80 37.71
C CYS A 273 -23.88 8.42 37.47
N SER A 274 -24.32 8.12 36.25
CA SER A 274 -24.85 6.81 35.85
C SER A 274 -24.34 6.40 34.46
N VAL A 275 -24.41 5.11 34.12
CA VAL A 275 -23.91 4.57 32.84
C VAL A 275 -25.01 3.81 32.10
N VAL A 276 -25.09 3.98 30.78
CA VAL A 276 -25.91 3.17 29.86
C VAL A 276 -25.02 2.40 28.88
N ALA A 277 -25.48 1.23 28.43
CA ALA A 277 -24.88 0.46 27.34
C ALA A 277 -25.74 0.57 26.07
N THR A 278 -25.13 0.72 24.91
CA THR A 278 -25.84 0.83 23.63
C THR A 278 -25.49 -0.35 22.73
N ASN A 279 -26.49 -0.96 22.09
CA ASN A 279 -26.28 -1.84 20.96
C ASN A 279 -27.12 -1.35 19.76
N ILE A 280 -27.14 -2.12 18.67
CA ILE A 280 -27.90 -1.78 17.47
C ILE A 280 -29.43 -1.67 17.68
N GLN A 281 -29.97 -2.20 18.78
CA GLN A 281 -31.39 -2.11 19.14
C GLN A 281 -31.69 -0.89 20.02
N GLY A 282 -30.66 -0.20 20.54
CA GLY A 282 -30.79 1.01 21.35
C GLY A 282 -30.06 0.94 22.69
N MET A 283 -30.35 1.92 23.54
CA MET A 283 -29.74 2.08 24.86
C MET A 283 -30.42 1.19 25.91
N SER A 284 -29.63 0.66 26.83
CA SER A 284 -30.11 0.00 28.05
C SER A 284 -30.79 1.00 28.98
N ALA A 285 -31.46 0.49 30.02
CA ALA A 285 -31.72 1.29 31.21
C ALA A 285 -30.40 1.79 31.83
N ALA A 286 -30.43 2.96 32.48
CA ALA A 286 -29.28 3.47 33.21
C ALA A 286 -28.96 2.59 34.43
N SER A 287 -27.68 2.48 34.76
CA SER A 287 -27.21 1.89 36.01
C SER A 287 -27.76 2.63 37.23
N ASN A 288 -27.55 2.07 38.42
CA ASN A 288 -27.62 2.86 39.65
C ASN A 288 -26.63 4.03 39.59
N SER A 289 -27.00 5.16 40.20
CA SER A 289 -26.14 6.34 40.23
C SER A 289 -25.14 6.30 41.39
N VAL A 290 -23.94 6.82 41.16
CA VAL A 290 -22.90 7.08 42.17
C VAL A 290 -22.59 8.57 42.23
N THR A 291 -22.25 9.10 43.40
CA THR A 291 -21.98 10.53 43.56
C THR A 291 -20.48 10.81 43.71
N VAL A 292 -20.05 11.95 43.17
CA VAL A 292 -18.70 12.49 43.35
C VAL A 292 -18.78 13.96 43.72
N ASN A 293 -17.99 14.37 44.70
CA ASN A 293 -17.70 15.79 44.95
C ASN A 293 -16.33 16.08 44.35
N ALA A 294 -16.29 16.83 43.25
CA ALA A 294 -15.03 17.12 42.58
C ALA A 294 -14.21 18.10 43.44
N THR A 295 -13.19 17.64 44.15
CA THR A 295 -12.15 18.51 44.74
C THR A 295 -10.97 18.67 43.79
N ALA A 296 -10.35 19.86 43.81
CA ALA A 296 -9.06 20.08 43.14
C ALA A 296 -7.98 19.32 43.93
N ILE A 297 -7.34 18.34 43.30
CA ILE A 297 -6.28 17.55 43.92
C ILE A 297 -4.95 18.27 43.66
N ALA A 298 -4.30 18.80 44.71
CA ALA A 298 -2.92 19.27 44.62
C ALA A 298 -1.97 18.06 44.50
N PRO A 299 -0.94 18.09 43.64
CA PRO A 299 -0.07 16.93 43.42
C PRO A 299 0.74 16.59 44.68
N ASN A 300 0.66 15.33 45.12
CA ASN A 300 1.42 14.77 46.24
C ASN A 300 2.70 14.08 45.71
N PRO A 301 3.91 14.48 46.12
CA PRO A 301 5.19 14.02 45.53
C PRO A 301 5.73 12.68 46.05
N SER A 302 4.92 11.84 46.71
CA SER A 302 5.44 10.71 47.52
C SER A 302 5.20 9.29 46.98
N SER A 303 4.76 9.10 45.72
CA SER A 303 4.52 7.75 45.15
C SER A 303 5.34 7.43 43.88
N LEU A 304 6.61 7.82 43.84
CA LEU A 304 7.54 7.46 42.76
C LEU A 304 8.25 6.12 43.06
N PRO A 305 8.28 5.15 42.13
CA PRO A 305 9.14 3.97 42.24
C PRO A 305 10.62 4.37 42.11
N THR A 306 11.48 3.73 42.90
CA THR A 306 12.91 4.06 43.06
C THR A 306 13.82 3.61 41.91
N THR A 307 13.28 3.06 40.81
CA THR A 307 14.07 2.70 39.61
C THR A 307 13.24 2.88 38.33
N MET A 308 13.76 3.69 37.41
CA MET A 308 13.23 3.88 36.05
C MET A 308 14.31 3.49 35.04
N VAL A 309 13.94 2.81 33.97
CA VAL A 309 14.84 2.46 32.86
C VAL A 309 14.22 2.98 31.56
N ALA A 310 15.01 3.70 30.76
CA ALA A 310 14.57 4.16 29.45
C ALA A 310 14.37 2.97 28.50
N GLY A 311 13.15 2.76 28.01
CA GLY A 311 12.88 1.86 26.89
C GLY A 311 13.43 2.42 25.57
N PRO A 312 13.60 1.57 24.53
CA PRO A 312 14.06 2.01 23.21
C PRO A 312 13.06 3.00 22.59
N VAL A 313 13.56 4.18 22.18
CA VAL A 313 12.77 5.21 21.52
C VAL A 313 12.85 5.02 19.99
N LEU A 314 11.71 4.88 19.32
CA LEU A 314 11.59 4.91 17.87
C LEU A 314 11.11 6.31 17.44
N ALA A 315 11.94 7.06 16.72
CA ALA A 315 11.58 8.33 16.12
C ALA A 315 12.10 8.42 14.68
N SER A 316 11.28 8.95 13.76
CA SER A 316 11.64 9.23 12.37
C SER A 316 11.96 10.73 12.19
N ILE A 317 13.10 11.05 11.60
CA ILE A 317 13.49 12.43 11.24
C ILE A 317 12.93 12.73 9.84
N ALA A 318 12.03 13.71 9.73
CA ALA A 318 11.60 14.26 8.44
C ALA A 318 12.66 15.25 7.91
N SER A 319 12.85 15.31 6.58
CA SER A 319 13.88 16.12 5.92
C SER A 319 13.54 17.62 5.79
N ASP A 320 12.51 18.10 6.48
CA ASP A 320 12.01 19.48 6.42
C ASP A 320 12.56 20.39 7.54
N GLY A 321 13.41 19.87 8.42
CA GLY A 321 14.02 20.64 9.49
C GLY A 321 13.11 20.89 10.70
N MET A 322 11.97 20.20 10.80
CA MET A 322 11.20 20.10 12.05
C MET A 322 11.05 18.63 12.44
N THR A 323 11.87 18.17 13.37
CA THR A 323 11.62 16.89 14.04
C THR A 323 10.92 17.17 15.36
N THR A 324 9.84 16.44 15.64
CA THR A 324 9.31 16.27 17.00
C THR A 324 9.71 14.88 17.45
N VAL A 325 10.67 14.77 18.39
CA VAL A 325 11.01 13.47 19.01
C VAL A 325 10.07 13.24 20.19
N VAL A 326 9.39 12.09 20.21
CA VAL A 326 8.57 11.65 21.34
C VAL A 326 9.40 10.72 22.21
N VAL A 327 9.72 11.14 23.44
CA VAL A 327 10.40 10.29 24.43
C VAL A 327 9.36 9.66 25.34
N THR A 328 9.32 8.33 25.37
CA THR A 328 8.43 7.54 26.23
C THR A 328 9.18 7.05 27.47
N LEU A 329 8.70 7.38 28.67
CA LEU A 329 9.30 6.93 29.93
C LEU A 329 8.55 5.70 30.46
N THR A 330 9.30 4.65 30.79
CA THR A 330 8.78 3.40 31.36
C THR A 330 9.34 3.14 32.76
N ASN A 331 8.53 2.51 33.60
CA ASN A 331 8.93 1.92 34.88
C ASN A 331 9.87 0.73 34.65
N ALA A 332 10.62 0.32 35.68
CA ALA A 332 11.53 -0.84 35.62
C ALA A 332 10.83 -2.18 35.31
N ASP A 333 9.51 -2.26 35.49
CA ASP A 333 8.66 -3.42 35.13
C ASP A 333 8.12 -3.36 33.69
N GLY A 334 8.50 -2.35 32.90
CA GLY A 334 8.07 -2.16 31.52
C GLY A 334 6.73 -1.45 31.36
N THR A 335 6.08 -1.01 32.43
CA THR A 335 4.83 -0.23 32.36
C THR A 335 5.10 1.25 32.07
N LEU A 336 4.19 1.92 31.36
CA LEU A 336 4.32 3.35 31.01
C LEU A 336 4.24 4.23 32.28
N PHE A 337 5.23 5.11 32.47
CA PHE A 337 5.31 5.98 33.65
C PHE A 337 4.26 7.12 33.60
N THR A 338 4.02 7.71 32.43
CA THR A 338 2.91 8.65 32.15
C THR A 338 2.56 8.71 30.63
N ASP A 339 1.35 9.15 30.29
CA ASP A 339 0.79 9.23 28.92
C ASP A 339 1.07 10.58 28.22
N HIS A 340 2.25 11.20 28.41
CA HIS A 340 2.59 12.48 27.77
C HIS A 340 3.96 12.43 27.07
N SER A 341 3.96 12.95 25.84
CA SER A 341 5.13 13.10 24.98
C SER A 341 5.86 14.42 25.28
N ILE A 342 7.20 14.43 25.36
CA ILE A 342 7.98 15.69 25.41
C ILE A 342 8.40 16.03 23.97
N PRO A 343 7.92 17.12 23.36
CA PRO A 343 8.35 17.53 22.03
C PRO A 343 9.74 18.19 22.09
N VAL A 344 10.73 17.62 21.39
CA VAL A 344 12.05 18.25 21.19
C VAL A 344 12.17 18.72 19.75
N THR A 345 12.51 19.99 19.53
CA THR A 345 12.70 20.59 18.19
C THR A 345 14.17 20.81 17.90
N PHE A 346 14.67 20.33 16.77
CA PHE A 346 16.05 20.58 16.32
C PHE A 346 16.08 21.76 15.33
N SER A 347 17.14 22.57 15.37
CA SER A 347 17.35 23.60 14.33
C SER A 347 17.98 22.97 13.08
N SER A 348 17.74 23.59 11.92
CA SER A 348 18.24 23.16 10.60
C SER A 348 19.77 23.08 10.49
N ALA A 349 20.51 23.61 11.47
CA ALA A 349 21.97 23.57 11.53
C ALA A 349 22.54 22.20 11.97
N CYS A 350 21.72 21.27 12.49
CA CYS A 350 22.21 20.01 13.06
C CYS A 350 21.88 18.77 12.17
N ALA A 351 21.51 18.98 10.91
CA ALA A 351 21.16 17.92 9.93
C ALA A 351 22.33 17.01 9.49
N SER A 352 23.56 17.24 9.98
CA SER A 352 24.77 16.50 9.62
C SER A 352 25.39 15.68 10.77
N ALA A 353 24.79 15.68 11.97
CA ALA A 353 25.27 14.88 13.10
C ALA A 353 24.59 13.51 13.12
N ASN A 354 25.37 12.43 12.98
CA ASN A 354 24.86 11.05 12.95
C ASN A 354 24.46 10.48 14.31
N THR A 355 24.70 11.23 15.40
CA THR A 355 24.40 10.82 16.78
C THR A 355 24.15 12.04 17.64
N ALA A 356 23.07 12.03 18.42
CA ALA A 356 22.83 12.96 19.53
C ALA A 356 22.73 12.15 20.83
N THR A 357 23.44 12.57 21.87
CA THR A 357 23.37 11.95 23.20
C THR A 357 22.60 12.88 24.12
N ILE A 358 21.50 12.40 24.68
CA ILE A 358 20.76 13.13 25.72
C ILE A 358 21.30 12.67 27.07
N THR A 359 21.88 13.58 27.85
CA THR A 359 22.38 13.28 29.20
C THR A 359 21.62 14.17 30.19
N ALA A 360 20.80 13.56 31.05
CA ALA A 360 20.15 14.28 32.15
C ALA A 360 21.13 14.41 33.33
N THR A 361 21.48 15.63 33.71
CA THR A 361 22.24 15.91 34.94
C THR A 361 21.42 16.80 35.87
N SER A 362 21.35 16.44 37.15
CA SER A 362 20.60 17.17 38.17
C SER A 362 21.29 18.50 38.52
N ASN A 363 20.57 19.62 38.43
CA ASN A 363 20.78 20.79 39.29
C ASN A 363 19.43 21.51 39.49
N SER A 364 19.15 21.86 40.73
CA SER A 364 17.91 22.43 41.25
C SER A 364 17.65 23.85 40.74
N VAL A 365 16.40 24.24 40.43
CA VAL A 365 15.54 25.19 41.19
C VAL A 365 14.08 25.15 40.69
N ASN A 366 13.15 25.50 41.58
CA ASN A 366 11.68 25.53 41.48
C ASN A 366 11.08 26.24 40.25
N GLY A 367 10.04 25.61 39.67
CA GLY A 367 9.08 26.25 38.76
C GLY A 367 9.05 25.63 37.37
N LEU A 368 8.08 24.76 37.08
CA LEU A 368 7.89 24.18 35.75
C LEU A 368 7.20 25.19 34.83
N ALA A 369 7.98 25.86 33.97
CA ALA A 369 7.50 26.49 32.76
C ALA A 369 7.83 25.57 31.56
N TRP A 370 6.81 25.18 30.79
CA TRP A 370 6.95 24.38 29.58
C TRP A 370 7.40 25.31 28.43
N GLY A 371 8.66 25.22 28.01
CA GLY A 371 9.24 26.08 26.99
C GLY A 371 9.95 25.31 25.88
N VAL A 372 9.73 25.74 24.63
CA VAL A 372 10.46 25.31 23.42
C VAL A 372 11.92 25.78 23.53
N TYR A 373 12.90 24.89 23.37
CA TYR A 373 14.32 25.25 23.39
C TYR A 373 14.89 25.27 21.96
N GLN A 374 15.57 26.36 21.58
CA GLN A 374 16.29 26.48 20.31
C GLN A 374 17.79 26.63 20.59
N PRO A 375 18.65 25.65 20.23
CA PRO A 375 20.09 25.81 20.34
C PRO A 375 20.62 26.68 19.20
N THR A 376 21.33 27.76 19.54
CA THR A 376 22.13 28.57 18.61
C THR A 376 23.57 28.05 18.58
N GLY A 377 23.92 27.33 17.50
CA GLY A 377 25.28 26.91 17.17
C GLY A 377 25.60 25.45 17.55
N CYS A 378 25.60 24.54 16.57
CA CYS A 378 26.04 23.15 16.71
C CYS A 378 27.49 23.02 16.19
N THR A 379 28.49 22.84 17.05
CA THR A 379 29.87 22.48 16.65
C THR A 379 30.33 21.25 17.41
N GLY A 380 30.05 20.06 16.88
CA GLY A 380 30.63 18.79 17.34
C GLY A 380 30.35 18.46 18.81
N THR A 381 29.41 17.53 19.04
CA THR A 381 29.02 17.00 20.35
C THR A 381 28.45 18.04 21.34
N ASP A 382 27.25 18.55 21.06
CA ASP A 382 26.48 19.31 22.03
C ASP A 382 25.53 18.39 22.83
N THR A 383 25.51 18.60 24.15
CA THR A 383 24.76 17.81 25.14
C THR A 383 23.44 18.51 25.44
N ILE A 384 22.30 17.82 25.32
CA ILE A 384 20.98 18.37 25.69
C ILE A 384 20.74 18.13 27.18
N SER A 385 20.68 19.20 27.97
CA SER A 385 20.34 19.16 29.39
C SER A 385 18.83 19.35 29.58
N VAL A 386 18.14 18.33 30.09
CA VAL A 386 16.73 18.42 30.51
C VAL A 386 16.68 18.50 32.04
N SER A 387 16.07 19.55 32.58
CA SER A 387 15.85 19.71 34.02
C SER A 387 14.84 18.66 34.51
N ALA A 388 15.31 17.62 35.21
CA ALA A 388 14.47 16.52 35.69
C ALA A 388 14.23 16.55 37.21
N ILE A 389 13.20 15.79 37.56
CA ILE A 389 12.61 15.54 38.89
C ILE A 389 13.64 14.91 39.84
N SER A 390 13.57 15.26 41.13
CA SER A 390 14.42 14.68 42.19
C SER A 390 14.25 13.16 42.30
N GLY A 391 15.36 12.40 42.22
CA GLY A 391 15.39 10.98 42.63
C GLY A 391 16.13 9.98 41.72
N LEU A 392 16.64 10.38 40.55
CA LEU A 392 17.37 9.49 39.64
C LEU A 392 18.84 9.34 40.06
N SER A 393 19.30 8.11 40.35
CA SER A 393 20.71 7.80 40.52
C SER A 393 21.28 7.17 39.24
N ALA A 394 22.42 7.74 38.82
CA ALA A 394 23.29 7.36 37.69
C ALA A 394 22.73 7.53 36.25
N ALA A 395 23.49 8.29 35.47
CA ALA A 395 23.23 8.60 34.07
C ALA A 395 23.10 7.33 33.22
N THR A 396 21.94 7.15 32.60
CA THR A 396 21.75 6.15 31.54
C THR A 396 21.84 6.86 30.21
N SER A 397 22.87 6.58 29.42
CA SER A 397 23.01 7.07 28.05
C SER A 397 21.98 6.37 27.15
N VAL A 398 21.07 7.14 26.54
CA VAL A 398 20.13 6.63 25.54
C VAL A 398 20.73 6.84 24.15
N THR A 399 21.06 5.75 23.46
CA THR A 399 21.48 5.79 22.05
C THR A 399 20.24 5.76 21.17
N VAL A 400 19.97 6.87 20.47
CA VAL A 400 18.96 6.90 19.42
C VAL A 400 19.55 6.26 18.17
N ILE A 401 19.08 5.07 17.79
CA ILE A 401 19.40 4.45 16.49
C ILE A 401 18.35 4.98 15.50
N GLY A 402 18.74 5.98 14.70
CA GLY A 402 17.93 6.49 13.59
C GLY A 402 17.73 5.44 12.50
N THR A 403 16.71 5.68 11.66
CA THR A 403 16.20 4.89 10.51
C THR A 403 17.22 4.03 9.73
N THR A 404 16.70 3.04 9.00
CA THR A 404 17.41 2.38 7.89
C THR A 404 17.94 3.45 6.92
N SER A 405 19.19 3.88 7.12
CA SER A 405 19.87 4.81 6.24
C SER A 405 19.92 4.21 4.83
N LEU A 406 19.70 5.02 3.80
CA LEU A 406 19.94 4.60 2.42
C LEU A 406 21.34 3.99 2.34
N THR A 407 21.45 2.85 1.66
CA THR A 407 22.75 2.30 1.27
C THR A 407 23.50 3.33 0.43
N SER A 408 24.83 3.20 0.29
CA SER A 408 25.62 4.08 -0.60
C SER A 408 25.04 4.13 -2.03
N THR A 409 24.54 2.99 -2.52
CA THR A 409 23.85 2.87 -3.81
C THR A 409 22.50 3.59 -3.81
N GLY A 410 21.68 3.47 -2.75
CA GLY A 410 20.44 4.21 -2.61
C GLY A 410 20.65 5.73 -2.50
N ALA A 411 21.70 6.17 -1.80
CA ALA A 411 22.07 7.59 -1.70
C ALA A 411 22.56 8.15 -3.05
N LEU A 412 23.28 7.34 -3.84
CA LEU A 412 23.59 7.66 -5.23
C LEU A 412 22.32 7.74 -6.09
N GLY A 413 21.42 6.77 -5.96
CA GLY A 413 20.13 6.77 -6.65
C GLY A 413 19.32 8.03 -6.39
N LYS A 414 19.26 8.46 -5.13
CA LYS A 414 18.65 9.74 -4.73
C LYS A 414 19.31 10.90 -5.45
N ALA A 415 20.65 10.99 -5.46
CA ALA A 415 21.35 12.06 -6.16
C ALA A 415 20.99 12.10 -7.66
N LEU A 416 21.03 10.94 -8.33
CA LEU A 416 20.71 10.81 -9.76
C LEU A 416 19.25 11.16 -10.08
N PHE A 417 18.30 10.75 -9.23
CA PHE A 417 16.86 11.03 -9.40
C PHE A 417 16.55 12.53 -9.49
N PHE A 418 17.31 13.36 -8.78
CA PHE A 418 17.15 14.81 -8.77
C PHE A 418 18.12 15.56 -9.72
N ASP A 419 19.05 14.85 -10.38
CA ASP A 419 20.09 15.46 -11.22
C ASP A 419 19.56 15.86 -12.60
N LYS A 420 19.37 17.18 -12.80
CA LYS A 420 18.88 17.72 -14.08
C LYS A 420 19.92 17.68 -15.19
N SER A 421 21.20 17.57 -14.86
CA SER A 421 22.27 17.58 -15.86
C SER A 421 22.26 16.33 -16.74
N LEU A 422 21.58 15.27 -16.29
CA LEU A 422 21.44 14.01 -17.01
C LEU A 422 20.49 14.09 -18.21
N SER A 423 19.68 15.13 -18.38
CA SER A 423 18.93 15.33 -19.62
C SER A 423 19.79 15.99 -20.69
N ALA A 424 19.43 15.77 -21.97
CA ALA A 424 20.13 16.39 -23.10
C ALA A 424 20.17 17.93 -22.98
N ASN A 425 19.04 18.52 -22.57
CA ASN A 425 18.90 19.97 -22.34
C ASN A 425 19.45 20.46 -21.00
N GLY A 426 19.86 19.57 -20.09
CA GLY A 426 20.40 19.89 -18.76
C GLY A 426 19.39 20.51 -17.77
N GLN A 427 18.09 20.43 -18.05
CA GLN A 427 17.04 21.13 -17.29
C GLN A 427 16.00 20.19 -16.65
N GLN A 428 16.05 18.89 -16.95
CA GLN A 428 15.04 17.92 -16.51
C GLN A 428 15.70 16.74 -15.78
N SER A 429 15.09 16.34 -14.66
CA SER A 429 15.42 15.13 -13.90
C SER A 429 14.18 14.26 -13.71
N CYS A 430 14.32 13.07 -13.13
CA CYS A 430 13.17 12.21 -12.79
C CYS A 430 12.14 12.99 -11.94
N ALA A 431 12.62 13.74 -10.96
CA ALA A 431 11.79 14.57 -10.06
C ALA A 431 11.02 15.71 -10.75
N SER A 432 11.39 16.08 -11.99
CA SER A 432 10.67 17.10 -12.77
C SER A 432 9.30 16.59 -13.22
N CYS A 433 9.16 15.28 -13.41
CA CYS A 433 7.92 14.60 -13.77
C CYS A 433 7.33 13.77 -12.62
N HIS A 434 8.15 13.42 -11.63
CA HIS A 434 7.78 12.60 -10.46
C HIS A 434 8.12 13.33 -9.15
N SER A 435 7.30 14.32 -8.78
CA SER A 435 7.62 15.24 -7.68
C SER A 435 7.30 14.65 -6.30
N PRO A 436 8.24 14.64 -5.34
CA PRO A 436 7.99 14.17 -3.97
C PRO A 436 6.81 14.89 -3.29
N GLY A 437 6.61 16.18 -3.59
CA GLY A 437 5.56 17.00 -2.97
C GLY A 437 4.13 16.57 -3.32
N VAL A 438 3.97 15.67 -4.29
CA VAL A 438 2.67 15.09 -4.68
C VAL A 438 2.74 13.57 -4.78
N TYR A 439 3.54 12.93 -3.91
CA TYR A 439 3.74 11.47 -3.90
C TYR A 439 4.24 10.96 -5.26
N PHE A 440 5.33 11.57 -5.71
CA PHE A 440 6.06 11.21 -6.94
C PHE A 440 5.18 11.08 -8.19
N GLN A 441 4.15 11.93 -8.25
CA GLN A 441 3.28 12.11 -9.41
C GLN A 441 3.71 13.31 -10.24
N ALA A 442 3.07 13.48 -11.41
CA ALA A 442 3.15 14.70 -12.19
C ALA A 442 2.78 15.91 -11.30
N PRO A 443 3.65 16.94 -11.19
CA PRO A 443 3.42 18.09 -10.32
C PRO A 443 2.41 19.09 -10.88
N ASN A 444 1.80 18.80 -12.03
CA ASN A 444 0.95 19.71 -12.78
C ASN A 444 -0.24 18.94 -13.42
N SER A 445 -1.16 19.68 -14.03
CA SER A 445 -2.34 19.13 -14.69
C SER A 445 -2.17 18.89 -16.18
N LEU A 446 -0.92 18.79 -16.67
CA LEU A 446 -0.69 18.45 -18.08
C LEU A 446 -1.12 17.01 -18.35
N ALA A 447 -1.78 16.78 -19.49
CA ALA A 447 -2.16 15.44 -19.93
C ALA A 447 -0.93 14.51 -20.05
N VAL A 448 0.17 15.07 -20.57
CA VAL A 448 1.48 14.44 -20.74
C VAL A 448 2.56 15.45 -20.36
N GLN A 449 3.68 14.97 -19.81
CA GLN A 449 4.79 15.86 -19.45
C GLN A 449 5.56 16.30 -20.70
N LEU A 450 6.25 17.44 -20.60
CA LEU A 450 7.08 17.97 -21.69
C LEU A 450 8.56 17.64 -21.44
N GLY A 451 9.29 17.34 -22.51
CA GLY A 451 10.71 17.02 -22.50
C GLY A 451 11.34 17.33 -23.85
N GLY A 452 12.29 16.51 -24.28
CA GLY A 452 13.04 16.71 -25.51
C GLY A 452 14.25 17.63 -25.35
N THR A 453 15.05 17.71 -26.41
CA THR A 453 16.25 18.55 -26.48
C THR A 453 15.96 20.05 -26.28
N SER A 454 14.73 20.49 -26.58
CA SER A 454 14.21 21.84 -26.36
C SER A 454 13.31 21.99 -25.13
N GLY A 455 12.96 20.89 -24.44
CA GLY A 455 12.08 20.91 -23.27
C GLY A 455 10.59 21.15 -23.58
N ASN A 456 10.18 21.10 -24.85
CA ASN A 456 8.80 21.36 -25.30
C ASN A 456 8.16 20.18 -26.06
N ALA A 457 8.85 19.06 -26.24
CA ALA A 457 8.30 17.88 -26.87
C ALA A 457 7.31 17.20 -25.90
N ALA A 458 6.06 17.01 -26.34
CA ALA A 458 5.07 16.33 -25.53
C ALA A 458 5.41 14.84 -25.37
N GLY A 459 5.14 14.26 -24.20
CA GLY A 459 5.14 12.82 -24.03
C GLY A 459 3.97 12.13 -24.74
N PHE A 460 4.04 10.81 -24.89
CA PHE A 460 2.95 10.03 -25.48
C PHE A 460 1.89 9.64 -24.46
N ARG A 461 2.26 9.57 -23.18
CA ARG A 461 1.40 9.11 -22.09
C ARG A 461 1.53 9.99 -20.86
N SER A 462 0.48 9.99 -20.04
CA SER A 462 0.48 10.63 -18.73
C SER A 462 1.49 9.94 -17.81
N ALA A 463 2.24 10.70 -17.03
CA ALA A 463 3.21 10.13 -16.08
C ALA A 463 2.46 9.41 -14.94
N PRO A 464 2.70 8.10 -14.72
CA PRO A 464 2.17 7.40 -13.55
C PRO A 464 2.85 7.90 -12.26
N SER A 465 2.28 7.59 -11.09
CA SER A 465 3.03 7.72 -9.84
C SER A 465 4.11 6.65 -9.81
N VAL A 466 5.29 6.98 -9.29
CA VAL A 466 6.31 5.98 -8.93
C VAL A 466 6.26 5.59 -7.45
N THR A 467 5.39 6.21 -6.65
CA THR A 467 5.08 5.71 -5.30
C THR A 467 4.50 4.31 -5.42
N TYR A 468 5.00 3.40 -4.57
CA TYR A 468 4.69 1.97 -4.52
C TYR A 468 5.14 1.15 -5.72
N ALA A 469 5.75 1.74 -6.76
CA ALA A 469 6.16 1.03 -7.96
C ALA A 469 7.21 -0.06 -7.69
N ALA A 470 8.14 0.18 -6.75
CA ALA A 470 9.14 -0.80 -6.34
C ALA A 470 8.54 -2.07 -5.71
N LEU A 471 7.29 -2.00 -5.24
CA LEU A 471 6.60 -3.13 -4.66
C LEU A 471 5.89 -3.97 -5.73
N ASP A 472 5.68 -3.44 -6.94
CA ASP A 472 5.05 -4.18 -8.03
C ASP A 472 5.88 -5.41 -8.41
N THR A 473 5.23 -6.57 -8.51
CA THR A 473 5.92 -7.74 -9.02
C THR A 473 6.41 -7.55 -10.47
N PRO A 474 7.53 -8.19 -10.83
CA PRO A 474 8.01 -8.21 -12.21
C PRO A 474 6.95 -8.70 -13.20
N PHE A 475 7.08 -8.21 -14.44
CA PHE A 475 6.21 -8.62 -15.54
C PHE A 475 6.22 -10.15 -15.71
N ARG A 476 5.03 -10.75 -15.77
CA ARG A 476 4.84 -12.18 -16.05
C ARG A 476 3.49 -12.46 -16.70
N PHE A 477 3.40 -13.58 -17.41
CA PHE A 477 2.12 -14.17 -17.77
C PHE A 477 1.71 -15.19 -16.71
N LEU A 478 0.50 -15.07 -16.18
CA LEU A 478 -0.08 -16.09 -15.30
C LEU A 478 -0.81 -17.13 -16.15
N SER A 479 -0.49 -18.41 -15.99
CA SER A 479 -1.20 -19.50 -16.68
C SER A 479 -2.72 -19.37 -16.52
N ALA A 480 -3.45 -19.40 -17.63
CA ALA A 480 -4.90 -19.49 -17.63
C ALA A 480 -5.28 -20.97 -17.70
N THR A 481 -5.93 -21.52 -16.68
CA THR A 481 -6.66 -22.77 -16.81
C THR A 481 -8.07 -22.45 -17.29
N ASN A 482 -8.56 -23.15 -18.31
CA ASN A 482 -10.00 -23.13 -18.59
C ASN A 482 -10.77 -23.87 -17.48
N SER A 483 -12.09 -23.77 -17.49
CA SER A 483 -12.98 -24.48 -16.53
C SER A 483 -12.83 -26.01 -16.55
N ALA A 484 -12.07 -26.56 -17.51
CA ALA A 484 -11.73 -27.98 -17.62
C ALA A 484 -10.31 -28.33 -17.12
N GLY A 485 -9.56 -27.37 -16.54
CA GLY A 485 -8.23 -27.61 -15.96
C GLY A 485 -7.11 -27.81 -16.99
N THR A 486 -7.35 -27.50 -18.26
CA THR A 486 -6.31 -27.50 -19.31
C THR A 486 -5.73 -26.10 -19.47
N ALA A 487 -4.42 -26.00 -19.69
CA ALA A 487 -3.74 -24.75 -19.98
C ALA A 487 -4.33 -24.14 -21.27
N ASN A 488 -5.02 -23.00 -21.14
CA ASN A 488 -5.35 -22.16 -22.27
C ASN A 488 -4.07 -21.44 -22.69
N ASN A 489 -3.32 -22.09 -23.57
CA ASN A 489 -2.42 -21.36 -24.45
C ASN A 489 -3.33 -20.47 -25.30
N GLY A 490 -3.31 -19.16 -25.07
CA GLY A 490 -3.92 -18.24 -26.03
C GLY A 490 -3.38 -18.52 -27.44
N ALA A 491 -4.06 -18.02 -28.47
CA ALA A 491 -3.76 -18.30 -29.88
C ALA A 491 -2.29 -18.10 -30.31
N ASN A 492 -1.46 -17.47 -29.47
CA ASN A 492 -0.05 -17.14 -29.70
C ASN A 492 0.96 -17.98 -28.88
N GLY A 493 0.55 -19.05 -28.20
CA GLY A 493 1.47 -19.91 -27.43
C GLY A 493 2.06 -19.25 -26.17
N LYS A 494 1.61 -18.05 -25.79
CA LYS A 494 1.95 -17.39 -24.53
C LYS A 494 1.00 -17.88 -23.42
N LEU A 495 1.58 -18.35 -22.31
CA LEU A 495 0.91 -18.98 -21.17
C LEU A 495 0.09 -17.96 -20.34
N GLY A 496 -1.09 -17.56 -20.81
CA GLY A 496 -2.16 -16.96 -19.98
C GLY A 496 -2.22 -15.42 -19.86
N THR A 497 -2.74 -14.89 -18.76
CA THR A 497 -3.10 -13.45 -18.61
C THR A 497 -1.90 -12.61 -18.14
N PRO A 498 -1.51 -11.51 -18.83
CA PRO A 498 -0.38 -10.69 -18.42
C PRO A 498 -0.65 -9.96 -17.10
N ARG A 499 0.37 -9.89 -16.24
CA ARG A 499 0.36 -9.12 -14.97
C ARG A 499 1.74 -8.55 -14.63
N GLY A 500 1.74 -7.55 -13.75
CA GLY A 500 2.96 -6.93 -13.25
C GLY A 500 3.65 -6.08 -14.30
N GLY A 501 4.92 -5.76 -14.05
CA GLY A 501 5.68 -4.83 -14.89
C GLY A 501 5.30 -3.37 -14.66
N LEU A 502 6.17 -2.49 -15.14
CA LEU A 502 6.05 -1.04 -15.03
C LEU A 502 5.77 -0.41 -16.40
N MET A 503 5.46 0.89 -16.36
CA MET A 503 4.83 1.63 -17.45
C MET A 503 3.38 1.20 -17.71
N TRP A 504 2.67 1.96 -18.55
CA TRP A 504 1.28 1.66 -18.90
C TRP A 504 1.10 0.39 -19.74
N ASP A 505 2.14 -0.12 -20.39
CA ASP A 505 2.13 -1.31 -21.27
C ASP A 505 3.00 -2.47 -20.77
N GLY A 506 3.60 -2.34 -19.58
CA GLY A 506 4.42 -3.40 -18.98
C GLY A 506 5.75 -3.64 -19.65
N ARG A 507 6.23 -2.74 -20.51
CA ARG A 507 7.47 -2.95 -21.27
C ARG A 507 8.74 -2.90 -20.42
N ALA A 508 8.65 -2.34 -19.19
CA ALA A 508 9.71 -2.43 -18.21
C ALA A 508 9.36 -3.52 -17.19
N SER A 509 10.29 -4.42 -16.89
CA SER A 509 10.05 -5.51 -15.95
C SER A 509 9.86 -5.02 -14.52
N ASP A 510 10.63 -4.02 -14.09
CA ASP A 510 10.75 -3.55 -12.72
C ASP A 510 11.47 -2.18 -12.63
N VAL A 511 11.66 -1.66 -11.42
CA VAL A 511 12.27 -0.35 -11.11
C VAL A 511 13.77 -0.29 -11.40
N PHE A 512 14.46 -1.42 -11.62
CA PHE A 512 15.89 -1.45 -11.93
C PHE A 512 16.15 -1.33 -13.44
N VAL A 513 15.14 -1.59 -14.27
CA VAL A 513 15.22 -1.44 -15.73
C VAL A 513 14.50 -0.17 -16.22
N GLN A 514 13.37 0.19 -15.60
CA GLN A 514 12.51 1.30 -16.03
C GLN A 514 13.26 2.64 -16.24
N PRO A 515 14.21 3.06 -15.38
CA PRO A 515 14.88 4.36 -15.51
C PRO A 515 15.72 4.54 -16.78
N THR A 516 16.10 3.44 -17.45
CA THR A 516 16.86 3.50 -18.71
C THR A 516 16.06 4.14 -19.85
N GLY A 517 14.74 3.94 -19.87
CA GLY A 517 13.85 4.45 -20.91
C GLY A 517 13.80 5.98 -20.97
N PRO A 518 13.41 6.66 -19.89
CA PRO A 518 13.30 8.12 -19.87
C PRO A 518 14.59 8.86 -20.23
N LEU A 519 15.75 8.31 -19.83
CA LEU A 519 17.07 8.88 -20.16
C LEU A 519 17.29 8.97 -21.68
N LEU A 520 16.78 8.01 -22.45
CA LEU A 520 17.00 7.90 -23.90
C LEU A 520 15.81 8.35 -24.75
N ALA A 521 14.61 8.42 -24.19
CA ALA A 521 13.42 8.77 -24.95
C ALA A 521 13.51 10.22 -25.50
N PRO A 522 13.42 10.43 -26.83
CA PRO A 522 13.66 11.74 -27.46
C PRO A 522 12.62 12.81 -27.10
N HIS A 523 11.50 12.42 -26.51
CA HIS A 523 10.44 13.29 -26.01
C HIS A 523 10.46 13.48 -24.48
N GLU A 524 11.38 12.81 -23.76
CA GLU A 524 11.57 12.93 -22.31
C GLU A 524 12.96 13.55 -22.02
N MET A 525 13.93 12.81 -21.47
CA MET A 525 15.25 13.39 -21.17
C MET A 525 16.17 13.45 -22.41
N ALA A 526 15.81 12.75 -23.49
CA ALA A 526 16.29 12.95 -24.85
C ALA A 526 17.80 12.80 -25.11
N ASN A 527 18.51 12.01 -24.31
CA ASN A 527 19.89 11.66 -24.67
C ASN A 527 19.88 10.74 -25.89
N ALA A 528 20.78 11.00 -26.85
CA ALA A 528 20.81 10.28 -28.11
C ALA A 528 21.12 8.77 -27.96
N ASN A 529 21.91 8.40 -26.95
CA ASN A 529 22.32 7.03 -26.64
C ASN A 529 23.00 6.98 -25.25
N SER A 530 23.38 5.79 -24.80
CA SER A 530 24.08 5.55 -23.54
C SER A 530 25.43 6.29 -23.44
N SER A 531 26.16 6.46 -24.56
CA SER A 531 27.41 7.23 -24.58
C SER A 531 27.19 8.72 -24.26
N ALA A 532 26.08 9.30 -24.71
CA ALA A 532 25.71 10.67 -24.36
C ALA A 532 25.37 10.79 -22.86
N VAL A 533 24.65 9.80 -22.30
CA VAL A 533 24.36 9.74 -20.86
C VAL A 533 25.66 9.63 -20.05
N LEU A 534 26.61 8.78 -20.46
CA LEU A 534 27.91 8.67 -19.82
C LEU A 534 28.66 10.02 -19.83
N THR A 535 28.71 10.70 -20.97
CA THR A 535 29.36 12.02 -21.07
C THR A 535 28.70 13.04 -20.13
N LYS A 536 27.38 13.02 -19.99
CA LYS A 536 26.67 13.87 -19.02
C LYS A 536 27.00 13.48 -17.58
N LEU A 537 26.98 12.18 -17.24
CA LEU A 537 27.32 11.68 -15.92
C LEU A 537 28.73 12.12 -15.50
N LEU A 538 29.73 12.00 -16.38
CA LEU A 538 31.11 12.42 -16.11
C LEU A 538 31.24 13.91 -15.74
N ASN A 539 30.32 14.74 -16.23
CA ASN A 539 30.26 16.18 -15.95
C ASN A 539 29.18 16.55 -14.92
N SER A 540 28.48 15.56 -14.35
CA SER A 540 27.36 15.78 -13.44
C SER A 540 27.85 16.02 -12.01
N PRO A 541 27.07 16.75 -11.19
CA PRO A 541 27.31 16.83 -9.74
C PRO A 541 27.27 15.45 -9.05
N SER A 542 26.59 14.47 -9.65
CA SER A 542 26.46 13.12 -9.11
C SER A 542 27.71 12.24 -9.36
N PHE A 543 28.65 12.68 -10.21
CA PHE A 543 29.78 11.86 -10.65
C PHE A 543 30.65 11.35 -9.49
N ALA A 544 31.00 12.22 -8.54
CA ALA A 544 31.86 11.84 -7.41
C ALA A 544 31.22 10.73 -6.57
N ARG A 545 29.89 10.77 -6.39
CA ARG A 545 29.13 9.72 -5.69
C ARG A 545 29.04 8.46 -6.54
N PHE A 546 28.85 8.61 -7.85
CA PHE A 546 28.81 7.48 -8.77
C PHE A 546 30.13 6.70 -8.74
N ASN A 547 31.27 7.40 -8.89
CA ASN A 547 32.59 6.79 -8.87
C ASN A 547 32.97 6.19 -7.50
N ALA A 548 32.35 6.65 -6.41
CA ALA A 548 32.53 6.04 -5.09
C ALA A 548 31.80 4.70 -4.94
N VAL A 549 30.64 4.54 -5.59
CA VAL A 549 29.84 3.29 -5.57
C VAL A 549 30.34 2.31 -6.63
N TYR A 550 30.68 2.81 -7.82
CA TYR A 550 31.16 2.03 -8.97
C TYR A 550 32.55 2.52 -9.40
N PRO A 551 33.60 2.24 -8.60
CA PRO A 551 34.95 2.71 -8.91
C PRO A 551 35.49 2.09 -10.20
N GLY A 552 35.99 2.93 -11.11
CA GLY A 552 36.62 2.49 -12.36
C GLY A 552 35.66 2.14 -13.51
N THR A 553 34.35 2.08 -13.27
CA THR A 553 33.38 1.73 -14.32
C THR A 553 33.24 2.87 -15.32
N SER A 554 33.05 4.10 -14.84
CA SER A 554 32.84 5.29 -15.69
C SER A 554 34.00 5.67 -16.65
N SER A 555 35.24 5.26 -16.38
CA SER A 555 36.41 5.62 -17.20
C SER A 555 36.89 4.51 -18.13
N SER A 556 36.43 3.26 -17.94
CA SER A 556 36.92 2.09 -18.70
C SER A 556 35.83 1.13 -19.17
N SER A 557 34.56 1.37 -18.81
CA SER A 557 33.44 0.46 -19.10
C SER A 557 32.57 0.90 -20.27
N ASN A 558 31.83 -0.06 -20.81
CA ASN A 558 30.82 0.14 -21.84
C ASN A 558 29.73 1.12 -21.34
N PRO A 559 29.36 2.17 -22.11
CA PRO A 559 28.30 3.09 -21.75
C PRO A 559 26.95 2.44 -21.40
N ASP A 560 26.63 1.28 -21.98
CA ASP A 560 25.41 0.54 -21.65
C ASP A 560 25.45 -0.05 -20.23
N THR A 561 26.63 -0.48 -19.78
CA THR A 561 26.84 -0.92 -18.39
C THR A 561 26.60 0.23 -17.42
N VAL A 562 27.16 1.42 -17.72
CA VAL A 562 26.97 2.62 -16.89
C VAL A 562 25.51 3.04 -16.85
N LEU A 563 24.78 2.94 -17.96
CA LEU A 563 23.34 3.20 -18.00
C LEU A 563 22.56 2.24 -17.10
N GLY A 564 22.94 0.95 -17.09
CA GLY A 564 22.38 -0.05 -16.17
C GLY A 564 22.71 0.22 -14.70
N GLU A 565 23.91 0.70 -14.39
CA GLU A 565 24.34 1.09 -13.02
C GLU A 565 23.57 2.31 -12.51
N ILE A 566 23.32 3.32 -13.38
CA ILE A 566 22.45 4.46 -13.08
C ILE A 566 21.04 3.97 -12.73
N ALA A 567 20.47 3.10 -13.58
CA ALA A 567 19.13 2.58 -13.36
C ALA A 567 19.04 1.72 -12.08
N THR A 568 20.06 0.91 -11.80
CA THR A 568 20.18 0.11 -10.57
C THR A 568 20.21 1.01 -9.33
N ALA A 569 20.99 2.09 -9.37
CA ALA A 569 21.05 3.04 -8.26
C ALA A 569 19.70 3.72 -8.02
N ILE A 570 19.04 4.21 -9.08
CA ILE A 570 17.70 4.83 -8.99
C ILE A 570 16.67 3.82 -8.45
N GLY A 571 16.59 2.62 -8.99
CA GLY A 571 15.67 1.58 -8.51
C GLY A 571 15.94 1.20 -7.04
N THR A 572 17.20 1.23 -6.60
CA THR A 572 17.57 1.03 -5.19
C THR A 572 17.03 2.15 -4.30
N PHE A 573 17.11 3.40 -4.74
CA PHE A 573 16.52 4.54 -4.03
C PHE A 573 14.99 4.38 -3.90
N GLU A 574 14.30 4.08 -4.99
CA GLU A 574 12.85 3.87 -5.00
C GLU A 574 12.40 2.69 -4.11
N SER A 575 13.30 1.71 -3.90
CA SER A 575 13.03 0.53 -3.07
C SER A 575 13.38 0.70 -1.57
N GLN A 576 14.23 1.67 -1.22
CA GLN A 576 14.72 1.86 0.15
C GLN A 576 14.14 3.10 0.84
N GLU A 577 13.81 4.15 0.08
CA GLU A 577 13.33 5.39 0.65
C GLU A 577 11.86 5.28 1.05
N ALA A 578 11.59 5.38 2.36
CA ALA A 578 10.25 5.22 2.93
C ALA A 578 9.17 6.12 2.31
N SER A 579 9.55 7.27 1.74
CA SER A 579 8.62 8.17 1.05
C SER A 579 7.96 7.57 -0.21
N PHE A 580 8.53 6.49 -0.78
CA PHE A 580 7.90 5.75 -1.88
C PHE A 580 6.88 4.72 -1.40
N PHE A 581 6.83 4.40 -0.10
CA PHE A 581 5.92 3.41 0.46
C PHE A 581 5.40 3.80 1.85
N PRO A 582 4.78 4.99 2.00
CA PRO A 582 4.44 5.52 3.31
C PRO A 582 3.30 4.78 4.02
N PHE A 583 2.34 4.19 3.29
CA PHE A 583 1.20 3.43 3.83
C PHE A 583 0.51 4.11 5.02
N ASN A 584 0.30 5.42 4.92
CA ASN A 584 -0.24 6.25 5.99
C ASN A 584 -1.45 7.08 5.55
N SER A 585 -2.20 6.60 4.56
CA SER A 585 -3.46 7.19 4.15
C SER A 585 -4.54 7.04 5.22
N LYS A 586 -5.65 7.78 5.10
CA LYS A 586 -6.78 7.61 6.02
C LYS A 586 -7.32 6.18 6.00
N TYR A 587 -7.35 5.55 4.83
CA TYR A 587 -7.72 4.15 4.67
C TYR A 587 -6.79 3.23 5.49
N ASP A 588 -5.48 3.48 5.47
CA ASP A 588 -4.50 2.73 6.27
C ASP A 588 -4.74 2.91 7.77
N GLN A 589 -5.02 4.14 8.21
CA GLN A 589 -5.33 4.41 9.62
C GLN A 589 -6.65 3.75 10.06
N VAL A 590 -7.65 3.67 9.18
CA VAL A 590 -8.89 2.92 9.46
C VAL A 590 -8.61 1.43 9.61
N LEU A 591 -7.81 0.83 8.72
CA LEU A 591 -7.40 -0.57 8.86
C LEU A 591 -6.60 -0.83 10.14
N ALA A 592 -5.80 0.14 10.58
CA ALA A 592 -5.04 0.08 11.82
C ALA A 592 -5.85 0.41 13.09
N ASN A 593 -7.17 0.63 12.97
CA ASN A 593 -8.05 1.09 14.06
C ASN A 593 -7.61 2.41 14.73
N ARG A 594 -6.95 3.29 13.98
CA ARG A 594 -6.49 4.62 14.42
C ARG A 594 -7.32 5.78 13.85
N ALA A 595 -8.23 5.48 12.93
CA ALA A 595 -9.19 6.44 12.38
C ALA A 595 -10.52 5.72 12.10
N SER A 596 -11.54 6.49 11.71
CA SER A 596 -12.81 5.95 11.24
C SER A 596 -13.24 6.64 9.96
N PHE A 597 -13.95 5.90 9.10
CA PHE A 597 -14.61 6.50 7.96
C PHE A 597 -15.78 7.38 8.42
N THR A 598 -16.01 8.47 7.68
CA THR A 598 -17.29 9.15 7.73
C THR A 598 -18.37 8.27 7.08
N ALA A 599 -19.66 8.57 7.33
CA ALA A 599 -20.75 7.84 6.67
C ALA A 599 -20.64 7.89 5.14
N GLN A 600 -20.22 9.03 4.59
CA GLN A 600 -20.05 9.22 3.16
C GLN A 600 -18.89 8.40 2.58
N GLU A 601 -17.75 8.36 3.28
CA GLU A 601 -16.61 7.52 2.91
C GLU A 601 -16.98 6.02 2.95
N ALA A 602 -17.76 5.60 3.95
CA ALA A 602 -18.27 4.23 4.06
C ALA A 602 -19.26 3.88 2.93
N ASN A 603 -20.16 4.79 2.56
CA ASN A 603 -21.04 4.61 1.40
C ASN A 603 -20.24 4.46 0.10
N GLY A 604 -19.24 5.32 -0.10
CA GLY A 604 -18.32 5.25 -1.23
C GLY A 604 -17.56 3.93 -1.30
N GLN A 605 -17.10 3.44 -0.14
CA GLN A 605 -16.47 2.13 -0.04
C GLN A 605 -17.42 1.01 -0.48
N GLN A 606 -18.67 1.02 -0.01
CA GLN A 606 -19.66 0.03 -0.44
C GLN A 606 -19.88 0.07 -1.95
N LEU A 607 -19.97 1.26 -2.55
CA LEU A 607 -20.10 1.42 -4.01
C LEU A 607 -18.89 0.86 -4.77
N PHE A 608 -17.68 1.05 -4.22
CA PHE A 608 -16.44 0.53 -4.79
C PHE A 608 -16.42 -1.01 -4.86
N PHE A 609 -16.97 -1.68 -3.83
CA PHE A 609 -17.05 -3.15 -3.73
C PHE A 609 -18.35 -3.75 -4.31
N ASN A 610 -19.31 -2.93 -4.71
CA ASN A 610 -20.60 -3.42 -5.20
C ASN A 610 -20.53 -3.75 -6.70
N SER A 611 -20.54 -5.05 -7.03
CA SER A 611 -20.56 -5.56 -8.41
C SER A 611 -21.84 -5.21 -9.20
N ASN A 612 -22.92 -4.83 -8.51
CA ASN A 612 -24.17 -4.35 -9.09
C ASN A 612 -24.24 -2.81 -9.19
N LYS A 613 -23.14 -2.11 -8.95
CA LYS A 613 -22.99 -0.65 -9.14
C LYS A 613 -21.66 -0.33 -9.81
N GLY A 614 -20.63 0.04 -9.05
CA GLY A 614 -19.33 0.46 -9.59
C GLY A 614 -18.46 -0.69 -10.06
N GLY A 615 -18.51 -1.85 -9.39
CA GLY A 615 -17.69 -3.02 -9.74
C GLY A 615 -16.17 -2.76 -9.73
N CYS A 616 -15.72 -1.65 -9.14
CA CYS A 616 -14.36 -1.11 -9.26
C CYS A 616 -13.32 -2.13 -8.78
N PHE A 617 -13.61 -2.81 -7.67
CA PHE A 617 -12.75 -3.81 -7.06
C PHE A 617 -12.40 -5.01 -7.97
N GLY A 618 -13.21 -5.25 -9.02
CA GLY A 618 -12.97 -6.35 -9.96
C GLY A 618 -11.67 -6.21 -10.76
N CYS A 619 -11.13 -4.98 -10.86
CA CYS A 619 -9.79 -4.72 -11.39
C CYS A 619 -8.92 -4.00 -10.35
N HIS A 620 -9.49 -3.03 -9.62
CA HIS A 620 -8.81 -2.28 -8.56
C HIS A 620 -8.91 -2.99 -7.21
N THR A 621 -8.45 -4.24 -7.16
CA THR A 621 -8.62 -5.08 -5.98
C THR A 621 -7.67 -4.66 -4.86
N PRO A 622 -8.13 -4.59 -3.60
CA PRO A 622 -7.24 -4.54 -2.44
C PRO A 622 -6.64 -5.92 -2.11
N PHE A 623 -7.08 -6.99 -2.77
CA PHE A 623 -6.76 -8.37 -2.40
C PHE A 623 -5.66 -9.01 -3.28
N SER A 624 -4.78 -8.20 -3.88
CA SER A 624 -3.76 -8.67 -4.84
C SER A 624 -2.55 -9.30 -4.16
N ASN A 625 -1.97 -10.35 -4.75
CA ASN A 625 -0.68 -10.93 -4.38
C ASN A 625 0.50 -10.36 -5.20
N LEU A 626 0.35 -9.15 -5.74
CA LEU A 626 1.35 -8.52 -6.60
C LEU A 626 2.55 -7.97 -5.86
N HIS A 627 2.62 -8.11 -4.54
CA HIS A 627 3.57 -7.41 -3.71
C HIS A 627 4.09 -8.34 -2.62
N THR A 628 5.41 -8.33 -2.44
CA THR A 628 6.18 -9.32 -1.67
C THR A 628 6.05 -9.19 -0.16
N VAL A 629 5.45 -8.09 0.31
CA VAL A 629 5.21 -7.79 1.72
C VAL A 629 3.90 -7.00 1.77
N GLN A 630 2.88 -7.41 2.53
CA GLN A 630 1.74 -6.50 2.66
C GLN A 630 0.89 -6.61 3.93
N THR A 631 0.80 -5.47 4.63
CA THR A 631 -0.18 -5.14 5.67
C THR A 631 -1.32 -4.24 5.16
N SER A 632 -1.18 -3.56 4.00
CA SER A 632 -2.23 -2.67 3.46
C SER A 632 -2.29 -2.52 1.92
N PRO A 633 -3.47 -2.60 1.25
CA PRO A 633 -3.69 -2.80 -0.20
C PRO A 633 -3.24 -1.69 -1.18
N PHE A 634 -2.92 -2.02 -2.43
CA PHE A 634 -2.57 -1.04 -3.51
C PHE A 634 -3.71 -0.69 -4.47
N PHE A 635 -4.83 -1.41 -4.40
CA PHE A 635 -5.99 -1.21 -5.28
C PHE A 635 -5.69 -1.42 -6.76
N THR A 636 -4.95 -2.49 -7.06
CA THR A 636 -4.73 -2.98 -8.42
C THR A 636 -4.48 -4.47 -8.40
N ASP A 637 -4.96 -5.17 -9.42
CA ASP A 637 -4.58 -6.55 -9.68
C ASP A 637 -3.41 -6.63 -10.70
N GLY A 638 -2.91 -5.47 -11.15
CA GLY A 638 -1.80 -5.25 -12.09
C GLY A 638 -1.91 -6.02 -13.39
N SER A 639 -3.15 -6.38 -13.75
CA SER A 639 -3.48 -6.94 -15.05
C SER A 639 -3.58 -5.85 -16.12
N TYR A 640 -3.79 -6.28 -17.36
CA TYR A 640 -3.96 -5.39 -18.50
C TYR A 640 -5.42 -5.44 -18.98
N ARG A 641 -5.98 -4.27 -19.29
CA ARG A 641 -7.39 -4.09 -19.65
C ARG A 641 -7.54 -3.15 -20.82
N VAL A 642 -8.48 -3.47 -21.70
CA VAL A 642 -8.86 -2.63 -22.84
C VAL A 642 -10.11 -1.84 -22.45
N LEU A 643 -9.93 -0.65 -21.88
CA LEU A 643 -11.08 0.19 -21.51
C LEU A 643 -11.65 0.97 -22.69
N ALA A 644 -10.90 1.11 -23.77
CA ALA A 644 -11.24 1.95 -24.93
C ALA A 644 -11.55 3.40 -24.52
N VAL A 645 -10.63 4.01 -23.77
CA VAL A 645 -10.73 5.44 -23.39
C VAL A 645 -10.74 6.33 -24.65
N PRO A 646 -11.40 7.50 -24.64
CA PRO A 646 -11.50 8.35 -25.82
C PRO A 646 -10.16 8.90 -26.28
N ARG A 647 -10.07 9.20 -27.57
CA ARG A 647 -8.90 9.80 -28.20
C ARG A 647 -8.68 11.19 -27.66
N ASN A 648 -7.50 11.43 -27.11
CA ASN A 648 -7.12 12.76 -26.65
C ASN A 648 -6.58 13.59 -27.81
N PHE A 649 -7.46 14.31 -28.51
CA PHE A 649 -7.11 15.18 -29.64
C PHE A 649 -6.24 16.40 -29.24
N SER A 650 -6.09 16.69 -27.94
CA SER A 650 -5.13 17.71 -27.48
C SER A 650 -3.67 17.25 -27.57
N LEU A 651 -3.43 15.94 -27.70
CA LEU A 651 -2.08 15.42 -27.88
C LEU A 651 -1.63 15.63 -29.33
N PRO A 652 -0.43 16.17 -29.56
CA PRO A 652 0.04 16.45 -30.91
C PRO A 652 0.21 15.19 -31.76
N TYR A 653 0.49 14.04 -31.13
CA TYR A 653 0.58 12.74 -31.81
C TYR A 653 -0.78 12.20 -32.28
N ASN A 654 -1.89 12.71 -31.73
CA ASN A 654 -3.23 12.31 -32.13
C ASN A 654 -3.82 13.20 -33.24
N ASN A 655 -3.08 14.21 -33.68
CA ASN A 655 -3.42 15.08 -34.81
C ASN A 655 -2.84 14.48 -36.11
N ASP A 656 -3.71 13.94 -36.95
CA ASP A 656 -3.32 13.23 -38.17
C ASP A 656 -2.56 14.10 -39.18
N SER A 657 -2.79 15.42 -39.18
CA SER A 657 -2.08 16.37 -40.03
C SER A 657 -0.67 16.72 -39.53
N ALA A 658 -0.39 16.53 -38.24
CA ALA A 658 0.87 16.94 -37.61
C ALA A 658 1.78 15.76 -37.24
N VAL A 659 1.20 14.60 -36.92
CA VAL A 659 1.92 13.47 -36.31
C VAL A 659 3.05 12.94 -37.19
N GLN A 660 2.88 12.89 -38.51
CA GLN A 660 3.93 12.42 -39.42
C GLN A 660 5.21 13.24 -39.29
N ALA A 661 5.10 14.58 -39.38
CA ALA A 661 6.26 15.46 -39.28
C ALA A 661 6.89 15.40 -37.88
N LEU A 662 6.05 15.34 -36.84
CA LEU A 662 6.50 15.34 -35.46
C LEU A 662 7.26 14.07 -35.09
N LEU A 663 6.77 12.90 -35.52
CA LEU A 663 7.46 11.63 -35.33
C LEU A 663 8.75 11.54 -36.17
N THR A 664 8.74 12.02 -37.43
CA THR A 664 9.97 12.08 -38.24
C THR A 664 11.05 12.93 -37.57
N ASN A 665 10.69 14.11 -37.05
CA ASN A 665 11.63 15.00 -36.37
C ASN A 665 12.21 14.40 -35.08
N LEU A 666 11.47 13.51 -34.41
CA LEU A 666 11.95 12.80 -33.23
C LEU A 666 12.67 11.48 -33.55
N GLY A 667 12.79 11.10 -34.83
CA GLY A 667 13.35 9.80 -35.23
C GLY A 667 12.44 8.61 -34.90
N LEU A 668 11.13 8.85 -34.76
CA LEU A 668 10.11 7.89 -34.31
C LEU A 668 9.07 7.58 -35.41
N ALA A 669 9.39 7.80 -36.69
CA ALA A 669 8.47 7.57 -37.80
C ALA A 669 7.95 6.12 -37.87
N SER A 670 8.69 5.15 -37.33
CA SER A 670 8.28 3.74 -37.23
C SER A 670 7.08 3.50 -36.30
N LEU A 671 6.70 4.47 -35.46
CA LEU A 671 5.53 4.36 -34.59
C LEU A 671 4.20 4.56 -35.34
N LEU A 672 4.24 5.11 -36.57
CA LEU A 672 3.05 5.26 -37.41
C LEU A 672 2.53 3.89 -37.82
N ASN A 673 1.45 3.47 -37.18
CA ASN A 673 0.81 2.17 -37.38
C ASN A 673 -0.57 2.25 -38.03
N GLY A 674 -1.11 3.47 -38.17
CA GLY A 674 -2.50 3.73 -38.57
C GLY A 674 -2.91 3.19 -39.94
N SER A 675 -2.03 3.29 -40.93
CA SER A 675 -2.29 2.88 -42.32
C SER A 675 -2.65 1.39 -42.47
N THR A 676 -2.27 0.56 -41.50
CA THR A 676 -2.51 -0.89 -41.50
C THR A 676 -3.73 -1.32 -40.68
N LEU A 677 -4.32 -0.42 -39.89
CA LEU A 677 -5.31 -0.75 -38.85
C LEU A 677 -6.75 -0.38 -39.20
N GLY A 678 -6.95 0.38 -40.28
CA GLY A 678 -8.29 0.77 -40.75
C GLY A 678 -9.01 1.76 -39.83
N THR A 679 -10.35 1.77 -39.88
CA THR A 679 -11.20 2.76 -39.19
C THR A 679 -11.01 2.72 -37.67
N PRO A 680 -11.00 3.87 -36.96
CA PRO A 680 -11.14 5.26 -37.44
C PRO A 680 -9.91 5.91 -38.10
N ASN A 681 -9.16 5.23 -39.00
CA ASN A 681 -8.23 5.82 -39.98
C ASN A 681 -7.31 6.95 -39.46
N HIS A 682 -6.91 6.90 -38.18
CA HIS A 682 -5.89 7.80 -37.65
C HIS A 682 -4.52 7.33 -38.10
N SER A 683 -3.57 8.26 -38.23
CA SER A 683 -2.18 7.98 -38.63
C SER A 683 -1.39 7.25 -37.53
N TYR A 684 -1.81 7.40 -36.27
CA TYR A 684 -1.15 6.84 -35.09
C TYR A 684 -2.17 6.37 -34.03
N TYR A 685 -1.94 5.17 -33.51
CA TYR A 685 -2.62 4.60 -32.35
C TYR A 685 -1.62 4.12 -31.30
N ASP A 686 -1.88 4.45 -30.05
CA ASP A 686 -1.25 3.79 -28.91
C ASP A 686 -2.04 2.53 -28.56
N LEU A 687 -1.52 1.36 -28.93
CA LEU A 687 -2.19 0.08 -28.67
C LEU A 687 -1.76 -0.56 -27.34
N GLY A 688 -1.04 0.18 -26.50
CA GLY A 688 -0.60 -0.27 -25.19
C GLY A 688 0.29 -1.50 -25.29
N PHE A 689 -0.19 -2.61 -24.73
CA PHE A 689 0.55 -3.87 -24.62
C PHE A 689 1.05 -4.41 -25.95
N CYS A 690 0.26 -4.32 -27.03
CA CYS A 690 0.66 -4.88 -28.32
C CYS A 690 1.52 -3.93 -29.16
N GLY A 691 1.90 -2.77 -28.61
CA GLY A 691 2.76 -1.78 -29.27
C GLY A 691 2.15 -0.38 -29.35
N PRO A 692 2.83 0.56 -30.03
CA PRO A 692 4.08 0.37 -30.76
C PRO A 692 5.33 0.43 -29.87
N PHE A 693 5.22 0.87 -28.60
CA PHE A 693 6.37 0.99 -27.68
C PHE A 693 6.84 -0.35 -27.11
N ARG A 694 5.95 -1.32 -27.01
CA ARG A 694 6.26 -2.67 -26.57
C ARG A 694 6.53 -3.57 -27.78
N THR A 695 7.79 -3.96 -27.98
CA THR A 695 8.24 -4.64 -29.21
C THR A 695 8.17 -6.17 -29.15
N ASP A 696 8.27 -6.77 -27.96
CA ASP A 696 8.20 -8.22 -27.70
C ASP A 696 6.77 -8.82 -27.84
N SER A 697 5.77 -7.95 -27.96
CA SER A 697 4.36 -8.29 -28.06
C SER A 697 3.67 -7.68 -29.29
N LEU A 698 4.45 -7.21 -30.26
CA LEU A 698 3.93 -6.79 -31.57
C LEU A 698 3.16 -7.96 -32.21
N GLY A 699 1.93 -7.70 -32.65
CA GLY A 699 1.07 -8.69 -33.28
C GLY A 699 0.23 -9.54 -32.32
N ASP A 700 0.32 -9.34 -30.99
CA ASP A 700 -0.61 -9.97 -30.05
C ASP A 700 -1.98 -9.29 -30.08
N ALA A 701 -2.75 -9.60 -31.13
CA ALA A 701 -4.01 -8.95 -31.46
C ALA A 701 -5.02 -8.96 -30.30
N ALA A 702 -5.00 -9.98 -29.44
CA ALA A 702 -5.91 -10.10 -28.29
C ALA A 702 -5.62 -9.08 -27.17
N LEU A 703 -4.41 -8.53 -27.13
CA LEU A 703 -3.96 -7.56 -26.12
C LEU A 703 -3.84 -6.14 -26.69
N CYS A 704 -4.22 -5.92 -27.95
CA CYS A 704 -4.22 -4.58 -28.52
C CYS A 704 -5.27 -3.68 -27.87
N GLY A 705 -4.82 -2.48 -27.48
CA GLY A 705 -5.56 -1.52 -26.68
C GLY A 705 -5.47 -1.75 -25.17
N ALA A 706 -4.71 -2.75 -24.72
CA ALA A 706 -4.65 -3.10 -23.31
C ALA A 706 -3.60 -2.27 -22.58
N PHE A 707 -4.00 -1.65 -21.47
CA PHE A 707 -3.10 -0.92 -20.58
C PHE A 707 -3.19 -1.50 -19.17
N ARG A 708 -2.09 -1.39 -18.43
CA ARG A 708 -1.99 -1.85 -17.05
C ARG A 708 -3.03 -1.14 -16.18
N THR A 709 -3.74 -1.89 -15.35
CA THR A 709 -4.60 -1.33 -14.29
C THR A 709 -3.72 -0.63 -13.25
N PRO A 710 -3.82 0.71 -13.09
CA PRO A 710 -3.00 1.43 -12.12
C PRO A 710 -3.50 1.20 -10.69
N GLY A 711 -2.61 1.28 -9.71
CA GLY A 711 -3.00 1.42 -8.30
C GLY A 711 -3.79 2.71 -8.08
N LEU A 712 -4.67 2.70 -7.07
CA LEU A 712 -5.52 3.86 -6.75
C LEU A 712 -5.02 4.68 -5.54
N ARG A 713 -3.90 4.31 -4.93
CA ARG A 713 -3.27 5.16 -3.92
C ARG A 713 -2.88 6.51 -4.51
N ASN A 714 -3.15 7.57 -3.76
CA ASN A 714 -2.94 8.96 -4.18
C ASN A 714 -3.67 9.39 -5.46
N VAL A 715 -4.64 8.62 -5.96
CA VAL A 715 -5.27 8.85 -7.27
C VAL A 715 -5.97 10.22 -7.36
N SER A 716 -6.50 10.73 -6.24
CA SER A 716 -7.19 12.03 -6.22
C SER A 716 -6.21 13.22 -6.20
N MET A 717 -4.90 12.98 -6.10
CA MET A 717 -3.88 14.01 -6.23
C MET A 717 -3.51 14.27 -7.71
N LYS A 718 -3.93 13.40 -8.64
CA LYS A 718 -3.60 13.51 -10.07
C LYS A 718 -4.30 14.69 -10.74
N GLY A 719 -3.55 15.43 -11.54
CA GLY A 719 -4.08 16.47 -12.42
C GLY A 719 -4.57 15.96 -13.79
N ALA A 720 -4.19 14.74 -14.18
CA ALA A 720 -4.63 14.08 -15.41
C ALA A 720 -4.83 12.56 -15.21
N TYR A 721 -5.81 11.97 -15.90
CA TYR A 721 -6.25 10.59 -15.72
C TYR A 721 -6.20 9.79 -17.02
N PHE A 722 -6.15 8.46 -16.86
CA PHE A 722 -5.89 7.47 -17.92
C PHE A 722 -4.50 7.61 -18.56
N HIS A 723 -4.15 6.64 -19.41
CA HIS A 723 -2.82 6.58 -20.02
C HIS A 723 -2.54 7.79 -20.94
N ASN A 724 -3.56 8.40 -21.53
CA ASN A 724 -3.43 9.53 -22.47
C ASN A 724 -3.81 10.89 -21.83
N GLY A 725 -4.13 10.92 -20.54
CA GLY A 725 -4.43 12.18 -19.82
C GLY A 725 -5.71 12.90 -20.29
N ILE A 726 -6.66 12.19 -20.92
CA ILE A 726 -7.90 12.76 -21.50
C ILE A 726 -8.78 13.52 -20.49
N TYR A 727 -8.76 13.11 -19.21
CA TYR A 727 -9.59 13.73 -18.16
C TYR A 727 -8.74 14.40 -17.09
N SER A 728 -9.31 15.40 -16.42
CA SER A 728 -8.66 16.19 -15.37
C SER A 728 -9.28 16.04 -13.99
N THR A 729 -10.38 15.28 -13.87
CA THR A 729 -11.07 15.05 -12.58
C THR A 729 -11.53 13.61 -12.43
N LEU A 730 -11.63 13.12 -11.18
CA LEU A 730 -12.22 11.82 -10.87
C LEU A 730 -13.69 11.72 -11.30
N GLY A 731 -14.44 12.84 -11.26
CA GLY A 731 -15.82 12.88 -11.74
C GLY A 731 -15.94 12.52 -13.22
N GLN A 732 -15.04 13.03 -14.07
CA GLN A 732 -14.99 12.66 -15.48
C GLN A 732 -14.60 11.19 -15.68
N VAL A 733 -13.66 10.67 -14.89
CA VAL A 733 -13.25 9.26 -14.91
C VAL A 733 -14.44 8.35 -14.60
N ILE A 734 -15.16 8.63 -13.52
CA ILE A 734 -16.32 7.82 -13.11
C ILE A 734 -17.46 7.98 -14.14
N ASN A 735 -17.68 9.18 -14.66
CA ASN A 735 -18.63 9.42 -15.73
C ASN A 735 -18.32 8.59 -16.97
N PHE A 736 -17.05 8.45 -17.36
CA PHE A 736 -16.62 7.55 -18.42
C PHE A 736 -17.03 6.10 -18.12
N TYR A 737 -16.69 5.57 -16.94
CA TYR A 737 -17.04 4.19 -16.58
C TYR A 737 -18.55 3.90 -16.68
N ILE A 738 -19.38 4.86 -16.25
CA ILE A 738 -20.84 4.72 -16.27
C ILE A 738 -21.43 4.92 -17.68
N ASN A 739 -20.83 5.81 -18.49
CA ASN A 739 -21.42 6.28 -19.76
C ASN A 739 -20.79 5.74 -21.04
N ARG A 740 -19.66 5.03 -20.96
CA ARG A 740 -18.95 4.54 -22.14
C ARG A 740 -19.84 3.81 -23.14
N ASP A 741 -20.56 2.79 -22.69
CA ASP A 741 -21.37 1.94 -23.58
C ASP A 741 -22.85 2.32 -23.59
N ALA A 742 -23.34 2.90 -22.49
CA ALA A 742 -24.76 3.28 -22.39
C ALA A 742 -25.07 4.68 -22.95
N SER A 743 -24.07 5.53 -23.16
CA SER A 743 -24.23 6.83 -23.83
C SER A 743 -22.95 7.23 -24.60
N PRO A 744 -22.46 6.38 -25.54
CA PRO A 744 -21.15 6.54 -26.19
C PRO A 744 -20.98 7.88 -26.91
N GLN A 745 -22.04 8.45 -27.47
CA GLN A 745 -22.05 9.75 -28.13
C GLN A 745 -21.69 10.93 -27.21
N SER A 746 -21.77 10.73 -25.89
CA SER A 746 -21.36 11.73 -24.89
C SER A 746 -19.91 11.54 -24.41
N ILE A 747 -19.30 10.40 -24.75
CA ILE A 747 -17.96 10.00 -24.31
C ILE A 747 -16.94 10.15 -25.45
N TYR A 748 -17.31 9.72 -26.65
CA TYR A 748 -16.45 9.76 -27.83
C TYR A 748 -16.82 10.98 -28.66
N LEU A 749 -15.99 12.01 -28.51
CA LEU A 749 -16.15 13.29 -29.19
C LEU A 749 -14.95 13.55 -30.09
N THR A 750 -15.20 14.22 -31.21
CA THR A 750 -14.16 14.79 -32.08
C THR A 750 -13.45 15.94 -31.36
N ALA A 751 -12.36 16.44 -31.96
CA ALA A 751 -11.65 17.62 -31.46
C ALA A 751 -12.56 18.87 -31.30
N SER A 752 -13.64 18.99 -32.07
CA SER A 752 -14.61 20.10 -31.97
C SER A 752 -15.70 19.88 -30.91
N GLY A 753 -15.67 18.75 -30.20
CA GLY A 753 -16.67 18.40 -29.17
C GLY A 753 -17.97 17.82 -29.75
N THR A 754 -18.03 17.53 -31.05
CA THR A 754 -19.18 16.84 -31.67
C THR A 754 -19.05 15.32 -31.53
N PRO A 755 -20.15 14.56 -31.42
CA PRO A 755 -20.08 13.11 -31.33
C PRO A 755 -19.28 12.47 -32.46
N ASP A 756 -18.41 11.53 -32.09
CA ASP A 756 -17.57 10.75 -33.00
C ASP A 756 -18.00 9.28 -32.98
N ILE A 757 -17.33 8.45 -33.77
CA ILE A 757 -17.54 7.01 -33.69
C ILE A 757 -17.18 6.48 -32.28
N PRO A 758 -17.93 5.51 -31.73
CA PRO A 758 -17.58 4.90 -30.46
C PRO A 758 -16.17 4.29 -30.49
N TYR A 759 -15.48 4.39 -29.35
CA TYR A 759 -14.13 3.82 -29.17
C TYR A 759 -13.08 4.44 -30.11
N ASN A 760 -13.15 5.76 -30.34
CA ASN A 760 -12.35 6.47 -31.35
C ASN A 760 -10.81 6.47 -31.16
N ASP A 761 -10.29 5.89 -30.07
CA ASP A 761 -8.84 5.65 -29.88
C ASP A 761 -8.45 4.17 -30.03
N LEU A 762 -9.38 3.33 -30.47
CA LEU A 762 -9.20 1.89 -30.65
C LEU A 762 -9.68 1.48 -32.06
N PRO A 763 -8.79 0.97 -32.93
CA PRO A 763 -9.17 0.50 -34.26
C PRO A 763 -10.31 -0.52 -34.20
N VAL A 764 -11.22 -0.46 -35.18
CA VAL A 764 -12.43 -1.32 -35.23
C VAL A 764 -12.09 -2.80 -35.10
N MET A 765 -10.97 -3.24 -35.71
CA MET A 765 -10.50 -4.62 -35.62
C MET A 765 -10.18 -5.10 -34.19
N TYR A 766 -9.89 -4.17 -33.26
CA TYR A 766 -9.57 -4.47 -31.86
C TYR A 766 -10.67 -4.07 -30.89
N GLN A 767 -11.78 -3.47 -31.34
CA GLN A 767 -12.89 -3.10 -30.46
C GLN A 767 -13.51 -4.33 -29.76
N GLY A 768 -13.37 -5.53 -30.34
CA GLY A 768 -13.75 -6.78 -29.69
C GLY A 768 -12.99 -7.10 -28.40
N ASN A 769 -11.81 -6.50 -28.18
CA ASN A 769 -10.99 -6.74 -27.00
C ASN A 769 -11.48 -5.95 -25.77
N ARG A 770 -12.41 -4.99 -25.95
CA ARG A 770 -12.83 -4.07 -24.90
C ARG A 770 -13.46 -4.80 -23.71
N GLU A 771 -13.22 -4.29 -22.51
CA GLU A 771 -13.84 -4.80 -21.29
C GLU A 771 -15.34 -4.56 -21.33
N VAL A 772 -16.14 -5.62 -21.20
CA VAL A 772 -17.61 -5.55 -21.24
C VAL A 772 -18.26 -5.84 -19.90
N ARG A 773 -17.50 -6.16 -18.84
CA ARG A 773 -18.06 -6.36 -17.50
C ARG A 773 -18.60 -5.06 -16.91
N ASN A 774 -19.40 -5.18 -15.85
CA ASN A 774 -19.83 -4.03 -15.06
C ASN A 774 -18.61 -3.16 -14.68
N PRO A 775 -18.72 -1.82 -14.75
CA PRO A 775 -19.95 -1.04 -14.88
C PRO A 775 -20.38 -0.70 -16.32
N PHE A 776 -19.76 -1.32 -17.34
CA PHE A 776 -20.01 -0.94 -18.74
C PHE A 776 -21.32 -1.51 -19.31
N THR A 777 -21.71 -2.71 -18.92
CA THR A 777 -23.00 -3.33 -19.30
C THR A 777 -24.17 -2.81 -18.47
N PRO A 778 -25.43 -2.95 -18.95
CA PRO A 778 -26.62 -2.63 -18.17
C PRO A 778 -26.60 -3.35 -16.81
N ILE A 779 -26.67 -2.58 -15.74
CA ILE A 779 -26.51 -3.08 -14.37
C ILE A 779 -27.88 -3.20 -13.71
N ALA A 780 -28.18 -4.36 -13.12
CA ALA A 780 -29.47 -4.63 -12.47
C ALA A 780 -29.79 -3.63 -11.33
N GLY A 781 -28.77 -3.08 -10.66
CA GLY A 781 -28.90 -2.05 -9.61
C GLY A 781 -29.09 -0.62 -10.12
N GLY A 782 -29.19 -0.42 -11.44
CA GLY A 782 -29.21 0.90 -12.07
C GLY A 782 -27.84 1.59 -12.04
N ARG A 783 -27.70 2.65 -12.85
CA ARG A 783 -26.47 3.46 -12.92
C ARG A 783 -26.25 4.22 -11.62
N MET A 784 -25.00 4.58 -11.33
CA MET A 784 -24.69 5.42 -10.17
C MET A 784 -25.27 6.83 -10.38
N THR A 785 -25.95 7.34 -9.37
CA THR A 785 -26.43 8.73 -9.29
C THR A 785 -25.27 9.68 -9.02
N ASN A 786 -25.47 10.99 -9.22
CA ASN A 786 -24.46 11.99 -8.90
C ASN A 786 -24.05 11.97 -7.41
N ALA A 787 -24.98 11.64 -6.51
CA ALA A 787 -24.67 11.47 -5.08
C ALA A 787 -23.77 10.25 -4.85
N GLU A 788 -24.09 9.11 -5.47
CA GLU A 788 -23.26 7.91 -5.39
C GLU A 788 -21.85 8.12 -6.01
N ILE A 789 -21.76 8.85 -7.13
CA ILE A 789 -20.46 9.24 -7.71
C ILE A 789 -19.67 10.08 -6.71
N GLN A 790 -20.32 11.02 -6.02
CA GLN A 790 -19.65 11.85 -5.04
C GLN A 790 -19.15 11.03 -3.85
N ASP A 791 -19.96 10.11 -3.33
CA ASP A 791 -19.58 9.20 -2.25
C ASP A 791 -18.37 8.35 -2.65
N LEU A 792 -18.37 7.80 -3.87
CA LEU A 792 -17.24 7.04 -4.41
C LEU A 792 -15.96 7.89 -4.49
N ILE A 793 -16.06 9.16 -4.93
CA ILE A 793 -14.92 10.09 -4.92
C ILE A 793 -14.43 10.33 -3.48
N THR A 794 -15.35 10.53 -2.52
CA THR A 794 -15.00 10.72 -1.11
C THR A 794 -14.22 9.53 -0.57
N PHE A 795 -14.64 8.30 -0.87
CA PHE A 795 -13.88 7.10 -0.52
C PHE A 795 -12.50 7.08 -1.17
N MET A 796 -12.38 7.37 -2.47
CA MET A 796 -11.09 7.39 -3.17
C MET A 796 -10.13 8.44 -2.60
N CYS A 797 -10.63 9.54 -2.04
CA CYS A 797 -9.82 10.54 -1.35
C CYS A 797 -9.21 10.02 -0.02
N THR A 798 -9.77 8.96 0.57
CA THR A 798 -9.18 8.30 1.76
C THR A 798 -7.90 7.53 1.44
N LEU A 799 -7.62 7.27 0.15
CA LEU A 799 -6.47 6.51 -0.34
C LEU A 799 -5.23 7.38 -0.56
N ASN A 800 -5.31 8.67 -0.26
CA ASN A 800 -4.17 9.57 -0.33
C ASN A 800 -3.33 9.45 0.95
N ASP A 801 -2.02 9.35 0.78
CA ASP A 801 -1.04 9.29 1.86
C ASP A 801 -0.94 10.63 2.61
N GLY A 802 -0.24 10.61 3.74
CA GLY A 802 0.05 11.76 4.61
C GLY A 802 -1.04 12.09 5.63
N TYR A 803 -1.99 11.17 5.88
CA TYR A 803 -3.05 11.40 6.86
C TYR A 803 -2.56 11.11 8.28
N ASP A 804 -2.60 12.14 9.14
CA ASP A 804 -2.31 12.03 10.57
C ASP A 804 -3.62 11.98 11.37
N PRO A 805 -3.94 10.85 12.04
CA PRO A 805 -5.16 10.74 12.85
C PRO A 805 -5.18 11.68 14.07
N ASN A 806 -4.01 12.12 14.55
CA ASN A 806 -3.90 13.06 15.66
C ASN A 806 -4.06 14.52 15.20
N ASN A 807 -3.90 14.78 13.91
CA ASN A 807 -4.08 16.11 13.33
C ASN A 807 -4.82 16.05 11.98
N PRO A 808 -6.08 15.59 11.97
CA PRO A 808 -6.83 15.39 10.73
C PRO A 808 -7.14 16.69 9.99
N ILE A 809 -7.10 17.84 10.69
CA ILE A 809 -7.38 19.17 10.13
C ILE A 809 -6.19 19.68 9.31
N ALA A 810 -4.96 19.27 9.63
CA ALA A 810 -3.76 19.62 8.86
C ALA A 810 -3.69 18.89 7.51
N TYR A 811 -4.53 17.88 7.30
CA TYR A 811 -4.52 17.08 6.09
C TYR A 811 -5.05 17.87 4.88
N GLN A 812 -4.13 18.31 4.01
CA GLN A 812 -4.48 19.09 2.83
C GLN A 812 -5.01 18.18 1.71
N GLN A 813 -6.34 18.09 1.64
CA GLN A 813 -6.99 17.36 0.56
C GLN A 813 -7.10 18.18 -0.75
N PRO A 814 -6.96 17.52 -1.92
CA PRO A 814 -7.25 18.12 -3.23
C PRO A 814 -8.64 18.76 -3.29
N LEU A 815 -8.81 19.75 -4.17
CA LEU A 815 -10.10 20.46 -4.30
C LEU A 815 -11.28 19.51 -4.58
N GLN A 816 -11.08 18.48 -5.40
CA GLN A 816 -12.10 17.47 -5.69
C GLN A 816 -12.50 16.62 -4.48
N CYS A 817 -11.68 16.58 -3.43
CA CYS A 817 -11.97 15.96 -2.14
C CYS A 817 -12.63 16.93 -1.16
N ARG A 818 -12.30 18.23 -1.22
CA ARG A 818 -12.90 19.26 -0.35
C ARG A 818 -14.35 19.59 -0.68
N ASN A 819 -14.72 19.51 -1.96
CA ASN A 819 -16.12 19.70 -2.40
C ASN A 819 -17.01 18.49 -2.13
N ALA A 820 -16.42 17.37 -1.68
CA ALA A 820 -17.15 16.17 -1.32
C ALA A 820 -17.92 16.31 0.02
N VAL A 821 -17.40 17.15 0.92
CA VAL A 821 -17.90 17.36 2.29
C VAL A 821 -18.94 18.50 2.37
N ARG A 822 -19.29 19.13 1.23
CA ARG A 822 -20.29 20.21 1.18
C ARG A 822 -21.42 19.89 0.20
N ARG A 823 -22.32 18.99 0.59
CA ARG A 823 -23.74 19.05 0.25
C ARG A 823 -24.58 18.55 1.41
#